data_AF-A0A2A5AL68-F1
#
_entry.id   AF-A0A2A5AL68-F1
#
_cell.length_a   1.000
_cell.length_b   1.000
_cell.length_c   1.000
_cell.angle_alpha   90.00
_cell.angle_beta   90.00
_cell.angle_gamma   90.00
#
_symmetry.space_group_name_H-M   'P 1'
#
loop_
_entity.id
_entity.type
_entity.pdbx_description
1 polymer ?
#
loop_
_entity_poly.entity_id
_entity_poly.type
_entity_poly.pdbx_seq_one_letter_code
_entity_poly.pdbx_strand_id
1 'polypeptide(L)'
;MEEDIDRLIEDDKTKFQVAWLLSRFVLLPALYPYTNWWNSTEYFGIENLKKLKGKSFILCMNHTASFDIWGGFQVGFKILDHFLSKEYYLCGLGANNRIGSGLIKRFAINAGVLPVDRSKGIEQYALQEAVRILNLEEQKVACLVYPEGTRSKSGLLATDYKAGAGYIQAMTDVAVLPVYQIGYNQLPARNQKIEVHIGEALYFDEYQEKKNSPTSWIAITNKIMDVLYQMEDKLITGAKEKRQELIKKPLFLPKKVVDEDFTDFTKEFLNPMIAFEIRKKSPRFKLLKESDKRDVDMEIINIQNPKYLGSKKFQDCFGLKYSYIVSGLPAYSHGSGMLQNLWSNGLLGFFNLDGLTFLEKEESLTMLNQFDFSYGVEIHLDDFDESEDEKLISLLIEKQVKYLMVKSCSKVSKSLLRYKKESKGLLLAKVSHPDQCLRLSEGSDLVFNAFLIDGGFVSNQDTRSILSLMPAIKSLLKKKDIFLGIIGDLGTPESIAAAFSMGADFVSTSSINLLSNDISASTTFKESIKKVRFQDVSLVASSFNFESGVKIRSLNFGTRFLVVSSKLSGWFFEKKCVDTLSEDERFFLEKKVFGISIDQIIVDAKDFFSDRTPSLVQASIGNPRLSLALIIRYYLEKSYLWALEGDETKKIDFSIRCGLDLASFNQWRKGTIFEKDENLSVVQIALNLLMGAQFQFRKQFLLAQGFELEKDYEYTPKIISLE
;
A
#
# COMPACT_ATOMS: atom_id res chain seq x y z
N MET A 1 -2.27 5.20 -26.87
CA MET A 1 -0.92 5.59 -26.40
C MET A 1 -0.22 4.47 -25.60
N GLU A 2 -0.67 3.21 -25.70
CA GLU A 2 0.05 2.04 -25.16
C GLU A 2 0.36 0.99 -26.26
N GLU A 3 0.08 1.30 -27.53
CA GLU A 3 0.34 0.41 -28.68
C GLU A 3 1.69 0.67 -29.38
N ASP A 4 2.45 1.68 -28.94
CA ASP A 4 3.68 2.13 -29.63
C ASP A 4 4.98 1.65 -28.96
N ILE A 5 4.93 0.87 -27.88
CA ILE A 5 6.15 0.51 -27.13
C ILE A 5 7.06 -0.45 -27.91
N ASP A 6 6.49 -1.41 -28.64
CA ASP A 6 7.27 -2.32 -29.50
C ASP A 6 7.78 -1.64 -30.80
N ARG A 7 7.36 -0.40 -31.08
CA ARG A 7 7.92 0.44 -32.17
C ARG A 7 9.11 1.30 -31.75
N LEU A 8 9.32 1.51 -30.44
CA LEU A 8 10.30 2.51 -29.97
C LEU A 8 11.77 2.14 -30.23
N ILE A 9 12.08 0.88 -30.53
CA ILE A 9 13.45 0.46 -30.89
C ILE A 9 13.87 1.01 -32.26
N GLU A 10 12.93 1.38 -33.14
CA GLU A 10 13.22 2.09 -34.40
C GLU A 10 13.24 3.64 -34.25
N ASP A 11 12.80 4.19 -33.10
CA ASP A 11 12.46 5.63 -32.97
C ASP A 11 13.48 6.48 -32.18
N ASP A 12 14.39 5.90 -31.37
CA ASP A 12 15.33 6.70 -30.55
C ASP A 12 16.21 7.65 -31.39
N LYS A 13 16.63 7.25 -32.61
CA LYS A 13 17.36 8.14 -33.54
C LYS A 13 16.52 9.34 -33.98
N THR A 14 15.23 9.14 -34.23
CA THR A 14 14.28 10.21 -34.58
C THR A 14 14.03 11.12 -33.39
N LYS A 15 13.80 10.55 -32.21
CA LYS A 15 13.61 11.26 -30.93
C LYS A 15 14.82 12.11 -30.56
N PHE A 16 16.04 11.60 -30.69
CA PHE A 16 17.26 12.38 -30.47
C PHE A 16 17.45 13.47 -31.53
N GLN A 17 17.11 13.24 -32.80
CA GLN A 17 17.14 14.27 -33.84
C GLN A 17 16.12 15.39 -33.57
N VAL A 18 14.89 15.05 -33.19
CA VAL A 18 13.83 16.02 -32.83
C VAL A 18 14.24 16.85 -31.61
N ALA A 19 14.74 16.21 -30.56
CA ALA A 19 15.21 16.91 -29.36
C ALA A 19 16.46 17.75 -29.62
N TRP A 20 17.38 17.30 -30.48
CA TRP A 20 18.51 18.08 -30.93
C TRP A 20 18.04 19.32 -31.72
N LEU A 21 17.12 19.17 -32.67
CA LEU A 21 16.54 20.29 -33.41
C LEU A 21 15.86 21.31 -32.48
N LEU A 22 14.98 20.85 -31.59
CA LEU A 22 14.27 21.72 -30.66
C LEU A 22 15.23 22.39 -29.64
N SER A 23 16.20 21.64 -29.11
CA SER A 23 17.16 22.20 -28.16
C SER A 23 18.12 23.21 -28.80
N ARG A 24 18.55 22.99 -30.05
CA ARG A 24 19.48 23.89 -30.76
C ARG A 24 18.82 25.09 -31.44
N PHE A 25 17.65 24.92 -32.08
CA PHE A 25 17.03 25.97 -32.88
C PHE A 25 15.87 26.69 -32.19
N VAL A 26 15.36 26.17 -31.07
CA VAL A 26 14.30 26.83 -30.28
C VAL A 26 14.80 27.17 -28.87
N LEU A 27 15.30 26.19 -28.12
CA LEU A 27 15.63 26.39 -26.71
C LEU A 27 16.90 27.23 -26.50
N LEU A 28 18.02 26.86 -27.13
CA LEU A 28 19.28 27.62 -27.00
C LEU A 28 19.14 29.09 -27.48
N PRO A 29 18.49 29.41 -28.62
CA PRO A 29 18.28 30.79 -29.05
C PRO A 29 17.29 31.57 -28.19
N ALA A 30 16.39 30.90 -27.45
CA ALA A 30 15.54 31.55 -26.45
C ALA A 30 16.28 31.80 -25.13
N LEU A 31 17.10 30.85 -24.67
CA LEU A 31 17.81 30.95 -23.40
C LEU A 31 19.04 31.85 -23.48
N TYR A 32 19.76 31.90 -24.61
CA TYR A 32 20.94 32.74 -24.78
C TYR A 32 20.68 34.24 -24.51
N PRO A 33 19.71 34.93 -25.15
CA PRO A 33 19.40 36.32 -24.83
C PRO A 33 18.83 36.48 -23.41
N TYR A 34 18.02 35.52 -22.95
CA TYR A 34 17.47 35.53 -21.59
C TYR A 34 18.56 35.52 -20.49
N THR A 35 19.72 34.92 -20.77
CA THR A 35 20.79 34.66 -19.78
C THR A 35 22.07 35.47 -19.95
N ASN A 36 22.25 36.13 -21.10
CA ASN A 36 23.42 36.96 -21.41
C ASN A 36 23.05 38.42 -21.76
N TRP A 37 21.79 38.72 -22.11
CA TRP A 37 21.35 40.09 -22.44
C TRP A 37 20.33 40.64 -21.45
N TRP A 38 19.32 39.84 -21.08
CA TRP A 38 18.29 40.26 -20.12
C TRP A 38 18.66 39.98 -18.67
N ASN A 39 19.60 39.08 -18.44
CA ASN A 39 20.21 38.77 -17.14
C ASN A 39 21.71 38.51 -17.40
N SER A 40 22.54 38.58 -16.35
CA SER A 40 23.98 38.33 -16.45
C SER A 40 24.35 37.02 -15.77
N THR A 41 24.70 35.99 -16.53
CA THR A 41 25.11 34.67 -16.00
C THR A 41 26.64 34.53 -15.96
N GLU A 42 27.20 34.48 -14.75
CA GLU A 42 28.61 34.13 -14.51
C GLU A 42 28.77 32.63 -14.24
N TYR A 43 29.86 32.04 -14.74
CA TYR A 43 30.17 30.62 -14.62
C TYR A 43 31.51 30.41 -13.94
N PHE A 44 31.52 29.59 -12.89
CA PHE A 44 32.71 29.22 -12.13
C PHE A 44 32.89 27.69 -12.21
N GLY A 45 34.13 27.21 -12.33
CA GLY A 45 34.42 25.76 -12.42
C GLY A 45 34.12 25.11 -13.78
N ILE A 46 34.01 25.89 -14.87
CA ILE A 46 33.61 25.39 -16.20
C ILE A 46 34.59 24.35 -16.79
N GLU A 47 35.84 24.37 -16.35
CA GLU A 47 36.85 23.36 -16.63
C GLU A 47 36.48 21.98 -16.08
N ASN A 48 35.74 21.89 -14.96
CA ASN A 48 35.28 20.61 -14.41
C ASN A 48 34.23 19.95 -15.31
N LEU A 49 33.35 20.75 -15.93
CA LEU A 49 32.44 20.27 -16.96
C LEU A 49 33.22 19.74 -18.18
N LYS A 50 34.24 20.48 -18.65
CA LYS A 50 35.07 20.07 -19.80
C LYS A 50 35.87 18.79 -19.58
N LYS A 51 36.26 18.45 -18.33
CA LYS A 51 36.90 17.17 -17.98
C LYS A 51 36.04 15.94 -18.29
N LEU A 52 34.71 16.08 -18.40
CA LEU A 52 33.77 14.99 -18.68
C LEU A 52 33.44 14.81 -20.18
N LYS A 53 34.12 15.54 -21.08
CA LYS A 53 33.90 15.45 -22.53
C LYS A 53 34.11 14.03 -23.05
N GLY A 54 33.27 13.60 -23.99
CA GLY A 54 33.25 12.23 -24.54
C GLY A 54 32.57 11.18 -23.64
N LYS A 55 32.16 11.52 -22.42
CA LYS A 55 31.44 10.62 -21.49
C LYS A 55 29.99 11.10 -21.27
N SER A 56 29.09 10.16 -20.97
CA SER A 56 27.77 10.49 -20.39
C SER A 56 27.95 10.89 -18.92
N PHE A 57 27.10 11.78 -18.41
CA PHE A 57 27.16 12.26 -17.02
C PHE A 57 25.83 12.80 -16.49
N ILE A 58 25.71 12.88 -15.17
CA ILE A 58 24.57 13.49 -14.47
C ILE A 58 24.95 14.91 -14.03
N LEU A 59 24.10 15.89 -14.33
CA LEU A 59 24.15 17.24 -13.77
C LEU A 59 23.25 17.27 -12.53
N CYS A 60 23.85 17.25 -11.33
CA CYS A 60 23.10 17.32 -10.07
C CYS A 60 23.01 18.77 -9.57
N MET A 61 21.82 19.35 -9.59
CA MET A 61 21.62 20.78 -9.37
C MET A 61 20.69 21.09 -8.19
N ASN A 62 20.91 22.20 -7.48
CA ASN A 62 19.95 22.69 -6.48
C ASN A 62 18.64 23.13 -7.16
N HIS A 63 17.50 22.91 -6.50
CA HIS A 63 16.17 23.13 -7.06
C HIS A 63 15.42 24.25 -6.32
N THR A 64 15.58 25.49 -6.78
CA THR A 64 15.04 26.69 -6.13
C THR A 64 13.93 27.39 -6.92
N ALA A 65 13.87 27.27 -8.26
CA ALA A 65 12.79 27.79 -9.09
C ALA A 65 12.14 26.72 -9.99
N SER A 66 11.03 27.09 -10.64
CA SER A 66 10.46 26.29 -11.74
C SER A 66 11.23 26.48 -13.05
N PHE A 67 12.06 27.51 -13.14
CA PHE A 67 12.86 27.82 -14.33
C PHE A 67 14.22 27.08 -14.36
N ASP A 68 14.66 26.50 -13.24
CA ASP A 68 15.93 25.77 -13.10
C ASP A 68 16.16 24.73 -14.20
N ILE A 69 15.09 24.10 -14.70
CA ILE A 69 15.19 23.05 -15.74
C ILE A 69 15.82 23.61 -17.01
N TRP A 70 15.50 24.85 -17.35
CA TRP A 70 16.11 25.55 -18.47
C TRP A 70 17.53 26.04 -18.14
N GLY A 71 17.78 26.40 -16.87
CA GLY A 71 19.12 26.68 -16.36
C GLY A 71 20.07 25.49 -16.49
N GLY A 72 19.63 24.28 -16.16
CA GLY A 72 20.45 23.07 -16.31
C GLY A 72 20.70 22.69 -17.77
N PHE A 73 19.73 22.89 -18.68
CA PHE A 73 19.99 22.79 -20.13
C PHE A 73 21.03 23.82 -20.60
N GLN A 74 21.02 25.04 -20.05
CA GLN A 74 22.02 26.06 -20.34
C GLN A 74 23.43 25.68 -19.85
N VAL A 75 23.55 25.00 -18.71
CA VAL A 75 24.83 24.38 -18.28
C VAL A 75 25.22 23.25 -19.24
N GLY A 76 24.28 22.39 -19.61
CA GLY A 76 24.47 21.33 -20.61
C GLY A 76 24.99 21.86 -21.95
N PHE A 77 24.48 23.00 -22.45
CA PHE A 77 24.98 23.61 -23.69
C PHE A 77 26.46 24.07 -23.62
N LYS A 78 27.06 24.23 -22.42
CA LYS A 78 28.47 24.63 -22.26
C LYS A 78 29.48 23.48 -22.46
N ILE A 79 29.05 22.22 -22.54
CA ILE A 79 29.92 21.08 -22.91
C ILE A 79 30.25 21.08 -24.42
N LEU A 80 29.43 21.77 -25.22
CA LEU A 80 29.47 21.70 -26.68
C LEU A 80 30.59 22.55 -27.27
N ASP A 81 31.39 21.98 -28.17
CA ASP A 81 32.41 22.73 -28.91
C ASP A 81 31.84 23.82 -29.82
N HIS A 82 30.69 23.54 -30.44
CA HIS A 82 30.02 24.43 -31.38
C HIS A 82 28.50 24.20 -31.40
N PHE A 83 27.76 25.21 -31.86
CA PHE A 83 26.29 25.24 -31.89
C PHE A 83 25.66 23.99 -32.54
N LEU A 84 26.21 23.53 -33.67
CA LEU A 84 25.72 22.35 -34.40
C LEU A 84 26.21 20.99 -33.86
N SER A 85 26.90 20.93 -32.72
CA SER A 85 27.37 19.64 -32.18
C SER A 85 26.19 18.72 -31.83
N LYS A 86 26.28 17.46 -32.28
CA LYS A 86 25.36 16.34 -31.98
C LYS A 86 25.92 15.38 -30.94
N GLU A 87 27.12 15.64 -30.42
CA GLU A 87 27.84 14.78 -29.46
C GLU A 87 27.01 14.47 -28.22
N TYR A 88 26.27 15.46 -27.72
CA TYR A 88 25.45 15.37 -26.51
C TYR A 88 23.96 15.54 -26.77
N TYR A 89 23.20 14.52 -26.37
CA TYR A 89 21.77 14.62 -26.08
C TYR A 89 21.60 15.19 -24.66
N LEU A 90 20.79 16.24 -24.54
CA LEU A 90 20.49 16.88 -23.26
C LEU A 90 19.09 16.47 -22.83
N CYS A 91 18.96 15.99 -21.59
CA CYS A 91 17.68 15.67 -21.00
C CYS A 91 17.59 16.17 -19.56
N GLY A 92 16.37 16.25 -19.02
CA GLY A 92 16.17 16.68 -17.64
C GLY A 92 14.87 16.20 -17.02
N LEU A 93 14.92 15.94 -15.71
CA LEU A 93 13.79 15.48 -14.92
C LEU A 93 12.85 16.65 -14.55
N GLY A 94 11.62 16.67 -15.09
CA GLY A 94 10.65 17.74 -14.86
C GLY A 94 9.30 17.24 -14.35
N ALA A 95 8.68 17.91 -13.39
CA ALA A 95 7.41 17.44 -12.80
C ALA A 95 6.22 17.56 -13.79
N ASN A 96 5.53 16.44 -14.04
CA ASN A 96 4.48 16.29 -15.06
C ASN A 96 3.29 17.27 -14.93
N ASN A 97 3.04 17.77 -13.72
CA ASN A 97 2.01 18.77 -13.40
C ASN A 97 2.52 20.23 -13.37
N ARG A 98 3.80 20.47 -13.67
CA ARG A 98 4.44 21.81 -13.68
C ARG A 98 5.15 22.15 -14.99
N ILE A 99 5.24 21.21 -15.94
CA ILE A 99 5.78 21.40 -17.30
C ILE A 99 4.88 22.31 -18.19
N GLY A 100 3.74 22.81 -17.67
CA GLY A 100 2.78 23.63 -18.41
C GLY A 100 1.66 22.79 -19.06
N SER A 101 0.77 23.47 -19.79
CA SER A 101 -0.37 22.84 -20.49
C SER A 101 -0.17 22.86 -22.01
N GLY A 102 -0.90 21.98 -22.72
CA GLY A 102 -0.98 21.95 -24.18
C GLY A 102 0.38 21.91 -24.90
N LEU A 103 0.59 22.87 -25.80
CA LEU A 103 1.77 22.95 -26.66
C LEU A 103 3.10 23.06 -25.89
N ILE A 104 3.12 23.78 -24.75
CA ILE A 104 4.33 23.94 -23.93
C ILE A 104 4.79 22.58 -23.40
N LYS A 105 3.85 21.73 -22.99
CA LYS A 105 4.14 20.38 -22.50
C LYS A 105 4.65 19.45 -23.59
N ARG A 106 4.08 19.55 -24.80
CA ARG A 106 4.55 18.78 -25.96
C ARG A 106 5.96 19.23 -26.38
N PHE A 107 6.23 20.54 -26.39
CA PHE A 107 7.56 21.09 -26.64
C PHE A 107 8.58 20.59 -25.62
N ALA A 108 8.31 20.73 -24.32
CA ALA A 108 9.26 20.34 -23.28
C ALA A 108 9.63 18.86 -23.34
N ILE A 109 8.65 17.96 -23.49
CA ILE A 109 8.90 16.52 -23.62
C ILE A 109 9.75 16.22 -24.86
N ASN A 110 9.37 16.79 -26.02
CA ASN A 110 10.10 16.59 -27.27
C ASN A 110 11.49 17.23 -27.28
N ALA A 111 11.75 18.24 -26.43
CA ALA A 111 13.05 18.89 -26.26
C ALA A 111 13.98 18.18 -25.26
N GLY A 112 13.55 17.04 -24.68
CA GLY A 112 14.36 16.22 -23.77
C GLY A 112 13.90 16.19 -22.31
N VAL A 113 12.77 16.82 -21.94
CA VAL A 113 12.26 16.78 -20.56
C VAL A 113 11.54 15.46 -20.29
N LEU A 114 12.07 14.67 -19.37
CA LEU A 114 11.47 13.43 -18.89
C LEU A 114 10.41 13.74 -17.82
N PRO A 115 9.12 13.40 -18.02
CA PRO A 115 8.03 13.78 -17.14
C PRO A 115 7.99 12.94 -15.85
N VAL A 116 8.51 13.50 -14.77
CA VAL A 116 8.52 12.95 -13.41
C VAL A 116 7.12 13.01 -12.78
N ASP A 117 6.69 11.91 -12.21
CA ASP A 117 5.51 11.84 -11.34
C ASP A 117 5.98 11.84 -9.88
N ARG A 118 5.77 12.98 -9.19
CA ARG A 118 6.22 13.15 -7.79
C ARG A 118 5.46 12.28 -6.77
N SER A 119 4.33 11.69 -7.16
CA SER A 119 3.59 10.71 -6.36
C SER A 119 4.20 9.30 -6.41
N LYS A 120 5.05 9.04 -7.42
CA LYS A 120 5.75 7.76 -7.60
C LYS A 120 7.16 7.83 -7.00
N GLY A 121 7.65 6.66 -6.62
CA GLY A 121 8.98 6.48 -6.06
C GLY A 121 10.08 6.46 -7.12
N ILE A 122 11.06 5.58 -6.90
CA ILE A 122 12.21 5.39 -7.79
C ILE A 122 11.81 4.66 -9.09
N GLU A 123 10.79 3.79 -9.02
CA GLU A 123 10.25 2.97 -10.13
C GLU A 123 9.43 3.75 -11.17
N GLN A 124 9.58 5.07 -11.25
CA GLN A 124 8.89 5.87 -12.26
C GLN A 124 9.62 5.84 -13.60
N TYR A 125 8.84 5.85 -14.69
CA TYR A 125 9.35 5.86 -16.06
C TYR A 125 10.46 6.90 -16.30
N ALA A 126 10.34 8.11 -15.76
CA ALA A 126 11.36 9.15 -15.97
C ALA A 126 12.75 8.81 -15.40
N LEU A 127 12.83 8.02 -14.32
CA LEU A 127 14.11 7.58 -13.74
C LEU A 127 14.64 6.33 -14.48
N GLN A 128 13.76 5.41 -14.85
CA GLN A 128 14.12 4.23 -15.66
C GLN A 128 14.60 4.62 -17.06
N GLU A 129 13.92 5.58 -17.71
CA GLU A 129 14.32 6.14 -19.00
C GLU A 129 15.63 6.90 -18.88
N ALA A 130 15.85 7.67 -17.80
CA ALA A 130 17.13 8.32 -17.53
C ALA A 130 18.29 7.32 -17.41
N VAL A 131 18.08 6.20 -16.69
CA VAL A 131 19.04 5.09 -16.63
C VAL A 131 19.29 4.49 -18.01
N ARG A 132 18.22 4.18 -18.76
CA ARG A 132 18.30 3.56 -20.09
C ARG A 132 19.11 4.41 -21.06
N ILE A 133 18.84 5.71 -21.14
CA ILE A 133 19.52 6.62 -22.09
C ILE A 133 20.95 6.94 -21.68
N LEU A 134 21.27 7.02 -20.38
CA LEU A 134 22.64 7.25 -19.91
C LEU A 134 23.56 6.06 -20.24
N ASN A 135 23.02 4.84 -20.26
CA ASN A 135 23.71 3.61 -20.62
C ASN A 135 23.82 3.36 -22.14
N LEU A 136 23.38 4.30 -23.00
CA LEU A 136 23.56 4.16 -24.46
C LEU A 136 25.01 4.50 -24.84
N GLU A 137 25.71 3.53 -25.46
CA GLU A 137 27.07 3.74 -25.92
C GLU A 137 27.15 4.69 -27.14
N GLU A 138 26.20 4.58 -28.08
CA GLU A 138 26.17 5.33 -29.35
C GLU A 138 25.96 6.84 -29.19
N GLN A 139 25.29 7.29 -28.12
CA GLN A 139 24.90 8.68 -27.91
C GLN A 139 25.30 9.13 -26.50
N LYS A 140 26.16 10.14 -26.38
CA LYS A 140 26.50 10.69 -25.06
C LYS A 140 25.34 11.54 -24.53
N VAL A 141 25.05 11.38 -23.24
CA VAL A 141 23.92 12.02 -22.58
C VAL A 141 24.39 12.84 -21.39
N ALA A 142 23.92 14.09 -21.30
CA ALA A 142 24.01 14.89 -20.09
C ALA A 142 22.60 15.00 -19.47
N CYS A 143 22.39 14.31 -18.35
CA CYS A 143 21.08 14.20 -17.70
C CYS A 143 20.98 15.12 -16.48
N LEU A 144 20.07 16.08 -16.53
CA LEU A 144 19.76 17.00 -15.43
C LEU A 144 18.87 16.33 -14.37
N VAL A 145 19.38 16.28 -13.14
CA VAL A 145 18.76 15.65 -11.97
C VAL A 145 18.77 16.60 -10.77
N TYR A 146 17.65 16.68 -10.05
CA TYR A 146 17.56 17.42 -8.79
C TYR A 146 17.59 16.43 -7.61
N PRO A 147 18.69 16.32 -6.85
CA PRO A 147 18.81 15.34 -5.76
C PRO A 147 17.80 15.60 -4.62
N GLU A 148 17.39 16.86 -4.41
CA GLU A 148 16.28 17.21 -3.50
C GLU A 148 14.94 16.52 -3.87
N GLY A 149 14.71 16.21 -5.15
CA GLY A 149 13.46 15.60 -5.66
C GLY A 149 12.21 16.49 -5.58
N THR A 150 12.23 17.52 -4.75
CA THR A 150 11.23 18.60 -4.65
C THR A 150 11.93 19.95 -4.73
N ARG A 151 11.17 21.02 -5.02
CA ARG A 151 11.73 22.37 -5.10
C ARG A 151 11.73 22.99 -3.71
N SER A 152 12.87 23.49 -3.25
CA SER A 152 12.96 24.27 -2.03
C SER A 152 12.01 25.49 -2.07
N LYS A 153 11.37 25.78 -0.94
CA LYS A 153 10.56 26.99 -0.73
C LYS A 153 11.31 28.07 0.05
N SER A 154 12.43 27.74 0.68
CA SER A 154 13.25 28.67 1.48
C SER A 154 14.34 29.36 0.65
N GLY A 155 14.65 28.84 -0.55
CA GLY A 155 15.78 29.30 -1.36
C GLY A 155 17.14 28.72 -0.95
N LEU A 156 17.16 27.84 0.08
CA LEU A 156 18.29 27.01 0.50
C LEU A 156 17.97 25.53 0.21
N LEU A 157 18.98 24.69 0.01
CA LEU A 157 18.85 23.23 -0.17
C LEU A 157 17.95 22.61 0.90
N ALA A 158 16.95 21.86 0.44
CA ALA A 158 16.01 21.12 1.28
C ALA A 158 16.72 20.01 2.07
N THR A 159 16.38 19.93 3.36
CA THR A 159 16.88 18.89 4.28
C THR A 159 16.32 17.51 3.96
N ASP A 160 15.15 17.47 3.33
CA ASP A 160 14.41 16.25 3.02
C ASP A 160 14.54 15.97 1.52
N TYR A 161 15.40 15.02 1.16
CA TYR A 161 15.76 14.72 -0.22
C TYR A 161 15.54 13.24 -0.57
N LYS A 162 15.48 12.91 -1.87
CA LYS A 162 15.07 11.59 -2.37
C LYS A 162 16.24 10.85 -3.01
N ALA A 163 16.34 9.53 -2.79
CA ALA A 163 17.41 8.68 -3.34
C ALA A 163 17.42 8.50 -4.88
N GLY A 164 16.66 9.31 -5.64
CA GLY A 164 16.55 9.18 -7.10
C GLY A 164 17.84 9.52 -7.84
N ALA A 165 18.65 10.45 -7.35
CA ALA A 165 19.95 10.77 -7.95
C ALA A 165 20.95 9.61 -7.78
N GLY A 166 21.05 9.07 -6.56
CA GLY A 166 21.89 7.91 -6.28
C GLY A 166 21.40 6.61 -6.91
N TYR A 167 20.10 6.47 -7.20
CA TYR A 167 19.59 5.37 -8.03
C TYR A 167 20.09 5.46 -9.46
N ILE A 168 19.95 6.62 -10.13
CA ILE A 168 20.42 6.77 -11.51
C ILE A 168 21.94 6.52 -11.56
N GLN A 169 22.70 7.11 -10.64
CA GLN A 169 24.15 6.90 -10.58
C GLN A 169 24.49 5.40 -10.37
N ALA A 170 23.91 4.72 -9.37
CA ALA A 170 24.18 3.31 -9.10
C ALA A 170 23.78 2.36 -10.24
N MET A 171 22.86 2.77 -11.12
CA MET A 171 22.40 1.98 -12.26
C MET A 171 23.13 2.30 -13.58
N THR A 172 24.02 3.29 -13.59
CA THR A 172 24.68 3.77 -14.82
C THR A 172 26.20 3.97 -14.69
N ASP A 173 26.72 4.05 -13.47
CA ASP A 173 28.12 4.35 -13.13
C ASP A 173 28.69 5.62 -13.79
N VAL A 174 27.82 6.53 -14.26
CA VAL A 174 28.27 7.79 -14.84
C VAL A 174 28.72 8.75 -13.74
N ALA A 175 29.65 9.64 -14.08
CA ALA A 175 30.09 10.70 -13.19
C ALA A 175 28.92 11.63 -12.84
N VAL A 176 28.85 12.05 -11.57
CA VAL A 176 27.90 13.07 -11.10
C VAL A 176 28.64 14.39 -10.96
N LEU A 177 28.22 15.40 -11.72
CA LEU A 177 28.76 16.75 -11.62
C LEU A 177 27.81 17.63 -10.76
N PRO A 178 28.21 18.00 -9.53
CA PRO A 178 27.40 18.87 -8.68
C PRO A 178 27.49 20.32 -9.17
N VAL A 179 26.35 20.99 -9.28
CA VAL A 179 26.26 22.38 -9.72
C VAL A 179 25.35 23.16 -8.77
N TYR A 180 25.85 24.27 -8.24
CA TYR A 180 25.09 25.16 -7.38
C TYR A 180 24.77 26.47 -8.10
N GLN A 181 23.50 26.86 -8.13
CA GLN A 181 22.99 28.05 -8.79
C GLN A 181 22.50 29.11 -7.79
N ILE A 182 22.85 30.36 -8.04
CA ILE A 182 22.43 31.54 -7.28
C ILE A 182 21.66 32.49 -8.21
N GLY A 183 20.59 33.11 -7.71
CA GLY A 183 19.74 34.05 -8.47
C GLY A 183 18.62 33.40 -9.31
N TYR A 184 18.62 32.08 -9.50
CA TYR A 184 17.54 31.40 -10.23
C TYR A 184 16.18 31.42 -9.52
N ASN A 185 16.16 31.51 -8.19
CA ASN A 185 14.96 31.51 -7.34
C ASN A 185 13.92 32.61 -7.66
N GLN A 186 14.31 33.68 -8.36
CA GLN A 186 13.43 34.80 -8.76
C GLN A 186 12.97 34.75 -10.22
N LEU A 187 13.30 33.70 -10.98
CA LEU A 187 13.02 33.64 -12.42
C LEU A 187 11.61 33.10 -12.74
N PRO A 188 10.89 33.66 -13.74
CA PRO A 188 11.38 34.58 -14.77
C PRO A 188 11.48 36.04 -14.34
N ALA A 189 12.64 36.67 -14.57
CA ALA A 189 12.90 38.08 -14.27
C ALA A 189 13.90 38.68 -15.28
N ARG A 190 14.14 40.00 -15.15
CA ARG A 190 15.17 40.76 -15.90
C ARG A 190 16.12 41.45 -14.93
N ASN A 191 17.30 41.81 -15.45
CA ASN A 191 18.41 42.49 -14.76
C ASN A 191 18.93 41.74 -13.52
N GLN A 192 18.75 40.41 -13.46
CA GLN A 192 19.30 39.59 -12.39
C GLN A 192 20.77 39.27 -12.65
N LYS A 193 21.58 39.28 -11.59
CA LYS A 193 22.88 38.59 -11.59
C LYS A 193 22.63 37.12 -11.23
N ILE A 194 23.11 36.24 -12.08
CA ILE A 194 22.96 34.79 -11.97
C ILE A 194 24.37 34.22 -11.86
N GLU A 195 24.60 33.31 -10.91
CA GLU A 195 25.88 32.63 -10.77
C GLU A 195 25.69 31.12 -10.82
N VAL A 196 26.55 30.44 -11.57
CA VAL A 196 26.57 28.99 -11.73
C VAL A 196 27.93 28.46 -11.33
N HIS A 197 27.99 27.77 -10.21
CA HIS A 197 29.20 27.21 -9.62
C HIS A 197 29.23 25.70 -9.88
N ILE A 198 30.22 25.23 -10.64
CA ILE A 198 30.36 23.83 -11.09
C ILE A 198 31.47 23.15 -10.28
N GLY A 199 31.10 22.20 -9.42
CA GLY A 199 32.04 21.45 -8.58
C GLY A 199 32.83 20.40 -9.36
N GLU A 200 33.68 19.66 -8.65
CA GLU A 200 34.41 18.53 -9.22
C GLU A 200 33.51 17.30 -9.42
N ALA A 201 33.82 16.48 -10.42
CA ALA A 201 33.05 15.28 -10.73
C ALA A 201 33.20 14.22 -9.63
N LEU A 202 32.06 13.71 -9.16
CA LEU A 202 31.96 12.67 -8.15
C LEU A 202 31.86 11.30 -8.81
N TYR A 203 32.63 10.35 -8.28
CA TYR A 203 32.67 8.94 -8.64
C TYR A 203 32.35 8.10 -7.40
N PHE A 204 31.80 6.90 -7.60
CA PHE A 204 31.18 6.11 -6.53
C PHE A 204 31.61 4.63 -6.58
N ASP A 205 32.83 4.37 -7.07
CA ASP A 205 33.44 3.05 -7.25
C ASP A 205 33.31 2.17 -6.00
N GLU A 206 33.43 2.78 -4.81
CA GLU A 206 33.24 2.17 -3.49
C GLU A 206 31.84 1.55 -3.25
N TYR A 207 30.86 1.80 -4.12
CA TYR A 207 29.51 1.24 -4.09
C TYR A 207 29.26 0.24 -5.22
N GLN A 208 30.16 0.09 -6.21
CA GLN A 208 29.95 -0.81 -7.35
C GLN A 208 30.04 -2.30 -6.98
N GLU A 209 30.93 -2.66 -6.04
CA GLU A 209 31.02 -4.03 -5.52
C GLU A 209 29.93 -4.37 -4.48
N LYS A 210 29.12 -3.38 -4.05
CA LYS A 210 28.08 -3.57 -3.04
C LYS A 210 26.76 -3.96 -3.72
N LYS A 211 25.96 -4.79 -3.04
CA LYS A 211 24.63 -5.18 -3.52
C LYS A 211 23.78 -3.92 -3.79
N ASN A 212 23.48 -3.70 -5.06
CA ASN A 212 22.64 -2.61 -5.55
C ASN A 212 21.29 -2.62 -4.81
N SER A 213 21.05 -1.60 -3.97
CA SER A 213 20.00 -1.60 -2.96
C SER A 213 19.57 -0.18 -2.53
N PRO A 214 18.37 0.00 -1.94
CA PRO A 214 17.92 1.32 -1.49
C PRO A 214 18.89 2.02 -0.53
N THR A 215 19.59 1.28 0.31
CA THR A 215 20.64 1.80 1.22
C THR A 215 21.85 2.33 0.47
N SER A 216 22.30 1.71 -0.62
CA SER A 216 23.38 2.26 -1.45
C SER A 216 22.94 3.53 -2.19
N TRP A 217 21.72 3.57 -2.73
CA TRP A 217 21.19 4.77 -3.42
C TRP A 217 21.04 5.97 -2.49
N ILE A 218 20.58 5.74 -1.25
CA ILE A 218 20.54 6.77 -0.21
C ILE A 218 21.96 7.24 0.09
N ALA A 219 22.92 6.34 0.33
CA ALA A 219 24.29 6.71 0.66
C ALA A 219 24.99 7.54 -0.44
N ILE A 220 24.80 7.18 -1.72
CA ILE A 220 25.29 7.94 -2.87
C ILE A 220 24.62 9.33 -2.92
N THR A 221 23.30 9.39 -2.73
CA THR A 221 22.56 10.67 -2.70
C THR A 221 22.99 11.56 -1.55
N ASN A 222 23.24 11.01 -0.36
CA ASN A 222 23.77 11.74 0.79
C ASN A 222 25.11 12.40 0.44
N LYS A 223 26.05 11.67 -0.16
CA LYS A 223 27.34 12.23 -0.59
C LYS A 223 27.19 13.35 -1.64
N ILE A 224 26.27 13.22 -2.59
CA ILE A 224 25.96 14.30 -3.55
C ILE A 224 25.42 15.53 -2.82
N MET A 225 24.50 15.34 -1.88
CA MET A 225 23.92 16.43 -1.07
C MET A 225 24.96 17.07 -0.14
N ASP A 226 25.86 16.32 0.48
CA ASP A 226 26.93 16.82 1.35
C ASP A 226 27.86 17.78 0.58
N VAL A 227 28.20 17.45 -0.67
CA VAL A 227 28.99 18.33 -1.54
C VAL A 227 28.19 19.60 -1.90
N LEU A 228 26.91 19.47 -2.24
CA LEU A 228 26.05 20.63 -2.51
C LEU A 228 25.86 21.52 -1.26
N TYR A 229 25.77 20.95 -0.06
CA TYR A 229 25.74 21.71 1.20
C TYR A 229 27.06 22.44 1.45
N GLN A 230 28.21 21.82 1.18
CA GLN A 230 29.52 22.48 1.28
C GLN A 230 29.67 23.62 0.27
N MET A 231 29.08 23.50 -0.92
CA MET A 231 29.02 24.59 -1.89
C MET A 231 28.11 25.71 -1.38
N GLU A 232 26.91 25.40 -0.90
CA GLU A 232 25.98 26.40 -0.35
C GLU A 232 26.55 27.14 0.87
N ASP A 233 27.12 26.42 1.84
CA ASP A 233 27.68 27.02 3.06
C ASP A 233 28.91 27.93 2.76
N LYS A 234 29.62 27.71 1.64
CA LYS A 234 30.69 28.60 1.14
C LYS A 234 30.16 29.82 0.39
N LEU A 235 29.04 29.67 -0.33
CA LEU A 235 28.49 30.68 -1.24
C LEU A 235 27.43 31.58 -0.58
N ILE A 236 26.75 31.12 0.48
CA ILE A 236 25.67 31.83 1.14
C ILE A 236 25.98 31.96 2.65
N THR A 237 26.33 33.18 3.07
CA THR A 237 26.66 33.49 4.47
C THR A 237 25.49 33.14 5.42
N GLY A 238 25.80 32.32 6.43
CA GLY A 238 24.84 31.86 7.44
C GLY A 238 23.81 30.83 6.94
N ALA A 239 24.03 30.17 5.79
CA ALA A 239 23.11 29.16 5.26
C ALA A 239 22.87 28.00 6.24
N LYS A 240 23.95 27.45 6.82
CA LYS A 240 23.91 26.38 7.82
C LYS A 240 23.03 26.69 9.04
N GLU A 241 23.15 27.91 9.57
CA GLU A 241 22.39 28.38 10.74
C GLU A 241 20.91 28.54 10.40
N LYS A 242 20.59 29.21 9.28
CA LYS A 242 19.23 29.36 8.76
C LYS A 242 18.56 28.01 8.48
N ARG A 243 19.31 27.02 7.98
CA ARG A 243 18.83 25.64 7.76
C ARG A 243 18.45 24.97 9.10
N GLN A 244 19.29 25.11 10.12
CA GLN A 244 19.02 24.57 11.47
C GLN A 244 17.82 25.23 12.16
N GLU A 245 17.55 26.51 11.90
CA GLU A 245 16.32 27.16 12.39
C GLU A 245 15.05 26.65 11.69
N LEU A 246 15.12 26.35 10.39
CA LEU A 246 13.99 25.80 9.64
C LEU A 246 13.58 24.40 10.14
N ILE A 247 14.55 23.56 10.51
CA ILE A 247 14.29 22.22 11.11
C ILE A 247 13.56 22.33 12.47
N LYS A 248 13.80 23.41 13.23
CA LYS A 248 13.26 23.59 14.60
C LYS A 248 11.82 24.12 14.66
N LYS A 249 11.21 24.53 13.55
CA LYS A 249 9.84 25.06 13.54
C LYS A 249 8.82 23.94 13.26
N PRO A 250 7.86 23.67 14.17
CA PRO A 250 6.79 22.71 13.90
C PRO A 250 5.93 23.22 12.73
N LEU A 251 5.56 22.31 11.82
CA LEU A 251 4.83 22.63 10.61
C LEU A 251 3.38 23.06 10.94
N PHE A 252 3.13 24.36 10.98
CA PHE A 252 1.78 24.91 11.11
C PHE A 252 0.89 24.45 9.95
N LEU A 253 -0.24 23.82 10.25
CA LEU A 253 -1.33 23.61 9.30
C LEU A 253 -1.90 24.98 8.87
N PRO A 254 -1.92 25.32 7.57
CA PRO A 254 -2.56 26.56 7.12
C PRO A 254 -4.09 26.44 7.19
N LYS A 255 -4.72 27.53 7.64
CA LYS A 255 -6.18 27.68 7.72
C LYS A 255 -6.84 27.76 6.32
N LYS A 256 -8.16 27.55 6.32
CA LYS A 256 -9.15 27.91 5.28
C LYS A 256 -8.62 28.81 4.16
N VAL A 257 -8.81 28.35 2.92
CA VAL A 257 -9.22 29.23 1.81
C VAL A 257 -10.67 28.88 1.50
N VAL A 258 -11.50 29.91 1.43
CA VAL A 258 -12.88 29.89 0.97
C VAL A 258 -12.91 30.77 -0.29
N ASP A 259 -13.89 30.54 -1.15
CA ASP A 259 -14.27 31.29 -2.36
C ASP A 259 -13.61 30.96 -3.72
N GLU A 260 -14.51 30.46 -4.58
CA GLU A 260 -14.81 30.92 -5.96
C GLU A 260 -14.09 30.36 -7.21
N ASP A 261 -14.87 30.44 -8.30
CA ASP A 261 -14.64 30.08 -9.71
C ASP A 261 -14.35 28.62 -10.09
N PHE A 262 -15.45 27.85 -10.26
CA PHE A 262 -15.50 26.66 -11.11
C PHE A 262 -16.78 26.61 -11.99
N THR A 263 -17.03 27.67 -12.75
CA THR A 263 -18.07 27.69 -13.81
C THR A 263 -17.45 27.93 -15.19
N ASP A 264 -17.20 26.84 -15.94
CA ASP A 264 -17.37 26.83 -17.41
C ASP A 264 -17.15 25.45 -18.08
N PHE A 265 -16.67 24.42 -17.37
CA PHE A 265 -16.34 23.12 -17.97
C PHE A 265 -17.53 22.19 -18.32
N THR A 266 -18.78 22.69 -18.28
CA THR A 266 -20.00 21.87 -18.44
C THR A 266 -20.82 22.16 -19.71
N LYS A 267 -20.41 23.09 -20.58
CA LYS A 267 -21.19 23.49 -21.76
C LYS A 267 -20.97 22.69 -23.05
N GLU A 268 -19.90 21.90 -23.18
CA GLU A 268 -19.63 21.13 -24.41
C GLU A 268 -20.14 19.68 -24.42
N PHE A 269 -20.61 19.13 -23.29
CA PHE A 269 -21.07 17.73 -23.22
C PHE A 269 -22.59 17.52 -23.35
N LEU A 270 -23.35 18.58 -23.63
CA LEU A 270 -24.80 18.53 -23.82
C LEU A 270 -25.19 18.97 -25.23
N ASN A 271 -25.00 18.06 -26.21
CA ASN A 271 -25.66 18.18 -27.51
C ASN A 271 -26.95 17.30 -27.53
N PRO A 272 -28.15 17.89 -27.34
CA PRO A 272 -29.38 17.14 -27.14
C PRO A 272 -29.91 16.41 -28.39
N MET A 273 -29.31 16.60 -29.56
CA MET A 273 -29.72 15.93 -30.81
C MET A 273 -29.49 14.41 -30.79
N ILE A 274 -28.38 13.93 -30.22
CA ILE A 274 -28.04 12.49 -30.24
C ILE A 274 -28.96 11.69 -29.30
N ALA A 275 -29.48 12.31 -28.24
CA ALA A 275 -30.46 11.71 -27.34
C ALA A 275 -31.86 11.55 -27.95
N PHE A 276 -32.13 12.11 -29.14
CA PHE A 276 -33.47 12.13 -29.73
C PHE A 276 -33.80 10.87 -30.54
N GLU A 277 -32.83 10.24 -31.21
CA GLU A 277 -33.09 9.05 -32.04
C GLU A 277 -33.22 7.75 -31.23
N ILE A 278 -32.45 7.60 -30.15
CA ILE A 278 -32.49 6.41 -29.27
C ILE A 278 -33.86 6.29 -28.56
N ARG A 279 -34.57 7.41 -28.40
CA ARG A 279 -35.88 7.52 -27.73
C ARG A 279 -37.06 6.78 -28.40
N LYS A 280 -36.87 6.18 -29.59
CA LYS A 280 -37.96 5.75 -30.47
C LYS A 280 -38.33 4.25 -30.44
N LYS A 281 -37.68 3.38 -29.65
CA LYS A 281 -37.77 1.91 -29.83
C LYS A 281 -38.11 0.99 -28.64
N SER A 282 -38.35 1.46 -27.40
CA SER A 282 -38.74 0.59 -26.26
C SER A 282 -39.83 1.20 -25.31
N PRO A 283 -40.57 0.41 -24.48
CA PRO A 283 -41.94 0.72 -24.02
C PRO A 283 -42.13 1.25 -22.56
N ARG A 284 -43.21 0.83 -21.81
CA ARG A 284 -43.97 1.60 -20.77
C ARG A 284 -44.44 0.93 -19.38
N PHE A 285 -44.01 1.42 -18.16
CA PHE A 285 -44.58 1.45 -16.72
C PHE A 285 -44.57 2.87 -15.96
N LYS A 286 -45.59 3.42 -15.24
CA LYS A 286 -45.67 4.90 -14.85
C LYS A 286 -45.57 5.34 -13.37
N LEU A 287 -45.39 6.67 -13.22
CA LEU A 287 -45.48 7.52 -12.01
C LEU A 287 -46.90 7.67 -11.39
N LEU A 288 -46.95 8.10 -10.12
CA LEU A 288 -48.18 8.44 -9.39
C LEU A 288 -48.50 9.95 -9.37
N LYS A 289 -49.26 10.41 -10.36
CA LYS A 289 -50.38 11.35 -10.20
C LYS A 289 -51.51 10.94 -11.16
N GLU A 290 -52.75 10.97 -10.70
CA GLU A 290 -53.83 10.14 -11.27
C GLU A 290 -54.40 10.54 -12.63
N SER A 291 -54.11 11.74 -13.14
CA SER A 291 -54.68 12.22 -14.42
C SER A 291 -54.04 11.61 -15.66
N ASP A 292 -52.99 10.79 -15.52
CA ASP A 292 -52.24 10.27 -16.66
C ASP A 292 -51.69 8.87 -16.35
N LYS A 293 -52.47 7.80 -16.56
CA LYS A 293 -51.98 6.39 -16.54
C LYS A 293 -51.34 6.01 -17.89
N ARG A 294 -50.66 4.86 -18.02
CA ARG A 294 -49.86 4.45 -19.21
C ARG A 294 -48.48 5.09 -19.39
N ASP A 295 -47.67 4.93 -18.37
CA ASP A 295 -46.48 4.09 -18.45
C ASP A 295 -45.16 4.53 -19.21
N VAL A 296 -43.96 4.17 -18.68
CA VAL A 296 -42.49 4.30 -19.07
C VAL A 296 -41.58 3.11 -18.56
N ASP A 297 -41.28 2.06 -19.36
CA ASP A 297 -40.75 0.71 -18.97
C ASP A 297 -39.24 0.68 -19.20
N MET A 298 -38.52 1.07 -18.15
CA MET A 298 -37.08 1.17 -18.21
C MET A 298 -36.48 -0.09 -17.58
N GLU A 299 -35.83 -0.90 -18.40
CA GLU A 299 -34.79 -1.84 -17.96
C GLU A 299 -33.62 -1.05 -17.35
N ILE A 300 -33.85 -0.50 -16.15
CA ILE A 300 -32.78 -0.15 -15.22
C ILE A 300 -32.08 -1.48 -14.93
N ILE A 301 -30.84 -1.60 -15.42
CA ILE A 301 -29.97 -2.77 -15.20
C ILE A 301 -30.13 -3.22 -13.75
N ASN A 302 -30.36 -4.52 -13.57
CA ASN A 302 -31.08 -5.09 -12.42
C ASN A 302 -30.24 -5.06 -11.12
N ILE A 303 -29.88 -3.88 -10.60
CA ILE A 303 -29.21 -3.61 -9.30
C ILE A 303 -30.21 -3.85 -8.14
N GLN A 304 -31.03 -4.89 -8.28
CA GLN A 304 -32.04 -5.31 -7.30
C GLN A 304 -31.61 -6.53 -6.51
N ASN A 305 -30.51 -7.18 -6.88
CA ASN A 305 -30.04 -8.41 -6.25
C ASN A 305 -28.59 -8.29 -5.74
N PRO A 306 -28.30 -8.61 -4.46
CA PRO A 306 -26.94 -8.61 -3.91
C PRO A 306 -25.94 -9.51 -4.66
N LYS A 307 -26.41 -10.51 -5.43
CA LYS A 307 -25.58 -11.36 -6.30
C LYS A 307 -24.80 -10.57 -7.37
N TYR A 308 -25.26 -9.38 -7.76
CA TYR A 308 -24.61 -8.56 -8.79
C TYR A 308 -23.53 -7.61 -8.24
N LEU A 309 -23.25 -7.63 -6.92
CA LEU A 309 -22.15 -6.88 -6.35
C LEU A 309 -20.81 -7.61 -6.57
N GLY A 310 -19.78 -6.85 -6.94
CA GLY A 310 -18.44 -7.39 -7.25
C GLY A 310 -18.37 -8.07 -8.61
N SER A 311 -17.52 -9.09 -8.72
CA SER A 311 -17.11 -9.68 -9.99
C SER A 311 -17.77 -11.03 -10.23
N LYS A 312 -18.57 -11.12 -11.29
CA LYS A 312 -19.17 -12.39 -11.72
C LYS A 312 -18.10 -13.42 -12.12
N LYS A 313 -16.97 -12.97 -12.70
CA LYS A 313 -15.81 -13.84 -12.98
C LYS A 313 -15.21 -14.43 -11.71
N PHE A 314 -15.11 -13.66 -10.63
CA PHE A 314 -14.66 -14.18 -9.32
C PHE A 314 -15.65 -15.24 -8.81
N GLN A 315 -16.95 -14.94 -8.82
CA GLN A 315 -17.99 -15.90 -8.43
C GLN A 315 -17.89 -17.22 -9.21
N ASP A 316 -17.76 -17.17 -10.53
CA ASP A 316 -17.70 -18.35 -11.38
C ASP A 316 -16.39 -19.13 -11.19
N CYS A 317 -15.26 -18.44 -11.01
CA CYS A 317 -13.97 -19.07 -10.71
C CYS A 317 -13.97 -19.77 -9.34
N PHE A 318 -14.57 -19.15 -8.33
CA PHE A 318 -14.57 -19.67 -6.96
C PHE A 318 -15.79 -20.56 -6.63
N GLY A 319 -16.79 -20.65 -7.51
CA GLY A 319 -18.01 -21.45 -7.33
C GLY A 319 -19.05 -20.81 -6.40
N LEU A 320 -19.11 -19.48 -6.35
CA LEU A 320 -19.89 -18.72 -5.35
C LEU A 320 -21.15 -18.06 -5.94
N LYS A 321 -22.13 -17.82 -5.07
CA LYS A 321 -23.38 -17.07 -5.36
C LYS A 321 -23.20 -15.58 -5.14
N TYR A 322 -22.22 -15.19 -4.32
CA TYR A 322 -21.92 -13.82 -3.93
C TYR A 322 -20.41 -13.57 -3.93
N SER A 323 -20.00 -12.33 -4.21
CA SER A 323 -18.60 -11.90 -4.19
C SER A 323 -18.11 -11.60 -2.77
N TYR A 324 -18.28 -12.56 -1.85
CA TYR A 324 -18.07 -12.37 -0.41
C TYR A 324 -17.46 -13.63 0.20
N ILE A 325 -16.43 -13.46 1.02
CA ILE A 325 -15.75 -14.54 1.76
C ILE A 325 -15.63 -14.20 3.25
N VAL A 326 -15.59 -15.22 4.12
CA VAL A 326 -15.31 -15.08 5.55
C VAL A 326 -13.90 -15.58 5.83
N SER A 327 -13.06 -14.72 6.41
CA SER A 327 -11.62 -14.96 6.55
C SER A 327 -11.03 -14.10 7.68
N GLY A 328 -9.77 -14.32 8.05
CA GLY A 328 -9.06 -13.55 9.06
C GLY A 328 -9.53 -13.83 10.49
N LEU A 329 -10.28 -14.92 10.68
CA LEU A 329 -10.68 -15.43 11.98
C LEU A 329 -9.50 -16.11 12.66
N PRO A 330 -9.30 -15.96 13.99
CA PRO A 330 -8.24 -16.69 14.68
C PRO A 330 -8.53 -18.21 14.68
N ALA A 331 -7.49 -19.03 14.78
CA ALA A 331 -7.63 -20.47 14.98
C ALA A 331 -8.40 -20.79 16.28
N TYR A 332 -8.85 -22.04 16.40
CA TYR A 332 -9.69 -22.57 17.49
C TYR A 332 -11.11 -21.96 17.61
N SER A 333 -11.41 -20.84 16.92
CA SER A 333 -12.68 -20.12 17.05
C SER A 333 -13.82 -20.62 16.13
N HIS A 334 -13.56 -21.52 15.20
CA HIS A 334 -14.51 -21.95 14.18
C HIS A 334 -14.20 -23.38 13.67
N GLY A 335 -15.18 -24.03 13.04
CA GLY A 335 -15.05 -25.41 12.55
C GLY A 335 -15.98 -25.73 11.37
N SER A 336 -16.13 -27.02 11.07
CA SER A 336 -16.85 -27.54 9.87
C SER A 336 -18.25 -26.97 9.70
N GLY A 337 -19.06 -26.87 10.76
CA GLY A 337 -20.43 -26.36 10.70
C GLY A 337 -20.53 -24.93 10.14
N MET A 338 -19.63 -24.02 10.52
CA MET A 338 -19.60 -22.66 9.98
C MET A 338 -19.28 -22.66 8.48
N LEU A 339 -18.31 -23.48 8.08
CA LEU A 339 -17.81 -23.54 6.70
C LEU A 339 -18.86 -24.18 5.77
N GLN A 340 -19.53 -25.24 6.24
CA GLN A 340 -20.68 -25.85 5.57
C GLN A 340 -21.84 -24.87 5.41
N ASN A 341 -22.17 -24.12 6.47
CA ASN A 341 -23.25 -23.13 6.46
C ASN A 341 -22.98 -22.01 5.41
N LEU A 342 -21.73 -21.53 5.34
CA LEU A 342 -21.31 -20.58 4.31
C LEU A 342 -21.40 -21.17 2.89
N TRP A 343 -20.84 -22.38 2.68
CA TRP A 343 -20.80 -23.03 1.37
C TRP A 343 -22.21 -23.30 0.81
N SER A 344 -23.10 -23.88 1.60
CA SER A 344 -24.50 -24.15 1.23
C SER A 344 -25.27 -22.88 0.85
N ASN A 345 -24.85 -21.72 1.38
CA ASN A 345 -25.44 -20.42 1.04
C ASN A 345 -24.71 -19.67 -0.09
N GLY A 346 -23.69 -20.29 -0.70
CA GLY A 346 -22.92 -19.77 -1.83
C GLY A 346 -21.92 -18.68 -1.45
N LEU A 347 -21.35 -18.79 -0.25
CA LEU A 347 -20.25 -17.99 0.30
C LEU A 347 -19.04 -18.91 0.53
N LEU A 348 -17.83 -18.36 0.65
CA LEU A 348 -16.63 -19.15 0.99
C LEU A 348 -16.12 -18.79 2.39
N GLY A 349 -15.99 -19.78 3.26
CA GLY A 349 -15.29 -19.64 4.53
C GLY A 349 -13.87 -20.18 4.47
N PHE A 350 -12.95 -19.56 5.21
CA PHE A 350 -11.58 -20.04 5.37
C PHE A 350 -11.32 -20.55 6.79
N PHE A 351 -10.74 -21.74 6.91
CA PHE A 351 -10.26 -22.34 8.16
C PHE A 351 -8.81 -21.92 8.43
N ASN A 352 -8.52 -21.35 9.60
CA ASN A 352 -7.19 -20.83 9.91
C ASN A 352 -6.32 -21.87 10.67
N LEU A 353 -5.17 -22.25 10.08
CA LEU A 353 -4.22 -23.19 10.70
C LEU A 353 -3.15 -22.52 11.58
N ASP A 354 -3.10 -21.19 11.64
CA ASP A 354 -2.10 -20.46 12.42
C ASP A 354 -2.21 -20.76 13.92
N GLY A 355 -1.11 -21.17 14.56
CA GLY A 355 -1.07 -21.46 16.00
C GLY A 355 -1.57 -22.87 16.39
N LEU A 356 -2.08 -23.65 15.44
CA LEU A 356 -2.31 -25.08 15.63
C LEU A 356 -0.97 -25.85 15.62
N THR A 357 -0.86 -26.92 16.41
CA THR A 357 0.19 -27.94 16.28
C THR A 357 0.08 -28.69 14.95
N PHE A 358 1.14 -29.36 14.52
CA PHE A 358 1.08 -30.12 13.27
C PHE A 358 0.02 -31.24 13.29
N LEU A 359 -0.18 -31.90 14.44
CA LEU A 359 -1.22 -32.93 14.61
C LEU A 359 -2.63 -32.33 14.50
N GLU A 360 -2.91 -31.24 15.23
CA GLU A 360 -4.21 -30.54 15.15
C GLU A 360 -4.54 -30.08 13.72
N LYS A 361 -3.52 -29.66 12.93
CA LYS A 361 -3.69 -29.31 11.51
C LYS A 361 -4.13 -30.51 10.68
N GLU A 362 -3.46 -31.65 10.84
CA GLU A 362 -3.79 -32.88 10.11
C GLU A 362 -5.17 -33.43 10.50
N GLU A 363 -5.49 -33.50 11.79
CA GLU A 363 -6.78 -33.96 12.29
C GLU A 363 -7.92 -33.05 11.80
N SER A 364 -7.73 -31.72 11.87
CA SER A 364 -8.73 -30.76 11.40
C SER A 364 -9.01 -30.88 9.90
N LEU A 365 -7.97 -30.97 9.07
CA LEU A 365 -8.13 -31.15 7.62
C LEU A 365 -8.74 -32.52 7.27
N THR A 366 -8.36 -33.57 7.99
CA THR A 366 -8.92 -34.92 7.81
C THR A 366 -10.40 -34.95 8.18
N MET A 367 -10.81 -34.25 9.23
CA MET A 367 -12.22 -34.10 9.63
C MET A 367 -13.02 -33.28 8.62
N LEU A 368 -12.47 -32.16 8.13
CA LEU A 368 -13.13 -31.32 7.13
C LEU A 368 -13.38 -32.07 5.81
N ASN A 369 -12.44 -32.92 5.39
CA ASN A 369 -12.58 -33.75 4.19
C ASN A 369 -13.61 -34.89 4.28
N GLN A 370 -14.21 -35.14 5.45
CA GLN A 370 -15.31 -36.12 5.58
C GLN A 370 -16.64 -35.58 5.07
N PHE A 371 -16.74 -34.27 4.82
CA PHE A 371 -17.98 -33.62 4.43
C PHE A 371 -17.96 -33.17 2.96
N ASP A 372 -19.10 -33.28 2.28
CA ASP A 372 -19.28 -32.84 0.89
C ASP A 372 -19.55 -31.31 0.82
N PHE A 373 -18.54 -30.51 1.15
CA PHE A 373 -18.54 -29.06 0.92
C PHE A 373 -17.13 -28.53 0.62
N SER A 374 -17.06 -27.40 -0.09
CA SER A 374 -15.78 -26.72 -0.32
C SER A 374 -15.49 -25.68 0.75
N TYR A 375 -14.24 -25.62 1.19
CA TYR A 375 -13.73 -24.64 2.14
C TYR A 375 -12.37 -24.13 1.71
N GLY A 376 -12.00 -22.94 2.20
CA GLY A 376 -10.64 -22.43 2.10
C GLY A 376 -9.82 -22.71 3.34
N VAL A 377 -8.50 -22.62 3.21
CA VAL A 377 -7.56 -22.72 4.33
C VAL A 377 -6.68 -21.48 4.35
N GLU A 378 -6.43 -20.91 5.53
CA GLU A 378 -5.43 -19.87 5.72
C GLU A 378 -4.17 -20.42 6.39
N ILE A 379 -3.01 -19.99 5.91
CA ILE A 379 -1.71 -20.25 6.53
C ILE A 379 -0.84 -19.00 6.57
N HIS A 380 -0.04 -18.85 7.61
CA HIS A 380 1.20 -18.09 7.62
C HIS A 380 2.29 -18.92 6.94
N LEU A 381 3.09 -18.29 6.08
CA LEU A 381 4.35 -18.84 5.58
C LEU A 381 5.48 -17.98 6.13
N ASP A 382 6.55 -18.61 6.60
CA ASP A 382 7.72 -17.92 7.13
C ASP A 382 8.86 -17.97 6.09
N ASP A 383 9.21 -16.81 5.53
CA ASP A 383 10.27 -16.68 4.52
C ASP A 383 11.67 -17.16 5.01
N PHE A 384 11.82 -17.45 6.32
CA PHE A 384 13.05 -17.94 6.93
C PHE A 384 13.11 -19.47 7.15
N ASP A 385 12.01 -20.23 7.09
CA ASP A 385 11.99 -21.69 7.27
C ASP A 385 11.27 -22.42 6.12
N GLU A 386 11.99 -22.61 5.01
CA GLU A 386 11.48 -23.34 3.84
C GLU A 386 11.15 -24.83 4.16
N SER A 387 11.55 -25.37 5.32
CA SER A 387 11.35 -26.79 5.67
C SER A 387 9.99 -27.05 6.36
N GLU A 388 9.58 -26.18 7.29
CA GLU A 388 8.23 -26.24 7.89
C GLU A 388 7.16 -25.90 6.84
N ASP A 389 7.44 -24.92 5.97
CA ASP A 389 6.60 -24.53 4.83
C ASP A 389 6.34 -25.70 3.85
N GLU A 390 7.38 -26.42 3.41
CA GLU A 390 7.22 -27.59 2.51
C GLU A 390 6.45 -28.74 3.18
N LYS A 391 6.62 -28.95 4.49
CA LYS A 391 5.87 -29.97 5.24
C LYS A 391 4.37 -29.62 5.29
N LEU A 392 4.04 -28.36 5.59
CA LEU A 392 2.66 -27.88 5.61
C LEU A 392 2.03 -27.89 4.21
N ILE A 393 2.75 -27.46 3.18
CA ILE A 393 2.27 -27.49 1.81
C ILE A 393 2.04 -28.93 1.33
N SER A 394 2.92 -29.88 1.69
CA SER A 394 2.73 -31.30 1.34
C SER A 394 1.44 -31.86 1.96
N LEU A 395 1.15 -31.53 3.24
CA LEU A 395 -0.12 -31.87 3.89
C LEU A 395 -1.33 -31.27 3.16
N LEU A 396 -1.26 -30.00 2.73
CA LEU A 396 -2.35 -29.34 2.02
C LEU A 396 -2.62 -29.95 0.63
N ILE A 397 -1.57 -30.43 -0.07
CA ILE A 397 -1.70 -31.17 -1.34
C ILE A 397 -2.32 -32.56 -1.09
N GLU A 398 -1.84 -33.29 -0.08
CA GLU A 398 -2.35 -34.62 0.29
C GLU A 398 -3.83 -34.58 0.67
N LYS A 399 -4.22 -33.61 1.52
CA LYS A 399 -5.62 -33.38 1.91
C LYS A 399 -6.42 -32.63 0.83
N GLN A 400 -5.91 -32.50 -0.41
CA GLN A 400 -6.61 -31.96 -1.59
C GLN A 400 -7.26 -30.58 -1.37
N VAL A 401 -6.63 -29.72 -0.56
CA VAL A 401 -7.14 -28.37 -0.31
C VAL A 401 -7.20 -27.61 -1.63
N LYS A 402 -8.39 -27.09 -1.96
CA LYS A 402 -8.63 -26.39 -3.23
C LYS A 402 -8.36 -24.89 -3.15
N TYR A 403 -8.77 -24.23 -2.06
CA TYR A 403 -8.64 -22.78 -1.90
C TYR A 403 -7.64 -22.49 -0.77
N LEU A 404 -6.49 -21.90 -1.09
CA LEU A 404 -5.44 -21.60 -0.12
C LEU A 404 -5.20 -20.10 -0.07
N MET A 405 -5.26 -19.52 1.13
CA MET A 405 -4.85 -18.15 1.38
C MET A 405 -3.57 -18.08 2.21
N VAL A 406 -2.55 -17.42 1.66
CA VAL A 406 -1.27 -17.22 2.34
C VAL A 406 -1.20 -15.83 2.98
N LYS A 407 -0.64 -15.78 4.18
CA LYS A 407 -0.30 -14.56 4.93
C LYS A 407 1.22 -14.39 4.95
N SER A 408 1.68 -13.15 5.16
CA SER A 408 3.11 -12.75 5.25
C SER A 408 4.00 -12.97 4.03
N CYS A 409 3.57 -13.76 3.04
CA CYS A 409 4.29 -14.05 1.79
C CYS A 409 4.88 -12.79 1.11
N SER A 410 6.22 -12.69 1.04
CA SER A 410 6.92 -11.58 0.40
C SER A 410 7.36 -11.84 -1.05
N LYS A 411 7.53 -13.12 -1.40
CA LYS A 411 7.98 -13.69 -2.67
C LYS A 411 7.20 -14.97 -2.97
N VAL A 412 7.12 -15.39 -4.23
CA VAL A 412 6.63 -16.74 -4.58
C VAL A 412 7.69 -17.77 -4.20
N SER A 413 7.35 -18.73 -3.33
CA SER A 413 8.23 -19.85 -2.92
C SER A 413 8.14 -21.05 -3.88
N LYS A 414 9.11 -21.96 -3.79
CA LYS A 414 9.06 -23.26 -4.48
C LYS A 414 7.87 -24.11 -4.02
N SER A 415 7.58 -24.10 -2.73
CA SER A 415 6.44 -24.79 -2.13
C SER A 415 5.11 -24.32 -2.73
N LEU A 416 4.94 -23.00 -2.94
CA LEU A 416 3.73 -22.46 -3.57
C LEU A 416 3.61 -22.78 -5.06
N LEU A 417 4.71 -22.77 -5.81
CA LEU A 417 4.73 -23.25 -7.20
C LEU A 417 4.35 -24.74 -7.28
N ARG A 418 4.85 -25.54 -6.34
CA ARG A 418 4.55 -26.96 -6.22
C ARG A 418 3.08 -27.19 -5.90
N TYR A 419 2.52 -26.52 -4.90
CA TYR A 419 1.09 -26.53 -4.58
C TYR A 419 0.25 -26.17 -5.82
N LYS A 420 0.57 -25.05 -6.48
CA LYS A 420 -0.15 -24.59 -7.68
C LYS A 420 -0.19 -25.65 -8.79
N LYS A 421 0.90 -26.38 -8.98
CA LYS A 421 1.06 -27.42 -9.99
C LYS A 421 0.39 -28.75 -9.61
N GLU A 422 0.55 -29.20 -8.37
CA GLU A 422 0.10 -30.52 -7.89
C GLU A 422 -1.39 -30.52 -7.49
N SER A 423 -1.87 -29.52 -6.71
CA SER A 423 -3.28 -29.45 -6.31
C SER A 423 -4.20 -28.84 -7.37
N LYS A 424 -3.63 -28.08 -8.33
CA LYS A 424 -4.37 -27.18 -9.26
C LYS A 424 -5.29 -26.19 -8.54
N GLY A 425 -5.02 -25.91 -7.27
CA GLY A 425 -5.84 -25.05 -6.42
C GLY A 425 -5.86 -23.59 -6.85
N LEU A 426 -6.79 -22.86 -6.24
CA LEU A 426 -6.89 -21.40 -6.32
C LEU A 426 -6.13 -20.80 -5.13
N LEU A 427 -5.16 -19.93 -5.43
CA LEU A 427 -4.30 -19.31 -4.44
C LEU A 427 -4.71 -17.85 -4.26
N LEU A 428 -4.83 -17.43 -3.00
CA LEU A 428 -5.03 -16.06 -2.60
C LEU A 428 -3.82 -15.63 -1.77
N ALA A 429 -3.38 -14.37 -1.90
CA ALA A 429 -2.44 -13.77 -0.95
C ALA A 429 -3.13 -12.65 -0.18
N LYS A 430 -2.99 -12.66 1.15
CA LYS A 430 -3.34 -11.50 1.98
C LYS A 430 -2.20 -10.49 1.87
N VAL A 431 -2.47 -9.40 1.16
CA VAL A 431 -1.48 -8.36 0.82
C VAL A 431 -1.77 -7.06 1.57
N SER A 432 -0.74 -6.23 1.72
CA SER A 432 -0.83 -5.03 2.57
C SER A 432 -0.23 -3.77 1.93
N HIS A 433 0.53 -3.90 0.85
CA HIS A 433 1.18 -2.78 0.15
C HIS A 433 1.36 -3.08 -1.36
N PRO A 434 1.39 -2.05 -2.24
CA PRO A 434 1.50 -2.23 -3.69
C PRO A 434 2.72 -3.04 -4.12
N ASP A 435 3.88 -2.82 -3.52
CA ASP A 435 5.14 -3.48 -3.89
C ASP A 435 5.10 -5.00 -3.62
N GLN A 436 4.31 -5.44 -2.63
CA GLN A 436 4.02 -6.87 -2.41
C GLN A 436 3.24 -7.44 -3.59
N CYS A 437 2.24 -6.70 -4.06
CA CYS A 437 1.38 -7.11 -5.17
C CYS A 437 2.18 -7.20 -6.48
N LEU A 438 3.17 -6.34 -6.68
CA LEU A 438 4.15 -6.47 -7.78
C LEU A 438 4.95 -7.76 -7.65
N ARG A 439 5.69 -7.94 -6.55
CA ARG A 439 6.56 -9.13 -6.36
C ARG A 439 5.81 -10.45 -6.46
N LEU A 440 4.56 -10.51 -5.99
CA LEU A 440 3.70 -11.69 -6.08
C LEU A 440 2.99 -11.86 -7.45
N SER A 441 3.13 -10.90 -8.37
CA SER A 441 2.61 -10.97 -9.75
C SER A 441 3.70 -10.83 -10.83
N GLU A 442 4.97 -10.82 -10.44
CA GLU A 442 6.13 -10.95 -11.34
C GLU A 442 6.17 -12.35 -12.00
N GLY A 443 6.80 -12.43 -13.17
CA GLY A 443 6.84 -13.63 -14.02
C GLY A 443 5.74 -13.69 -15.09
N SER A 444 5.84 -14.70 -15.96
CA SER A 444 4.87 -15.00 -17.03
C SER A 444 3.61 -15.68 -16.51
N ASP A 445 3.77 -16.62 -15.57
CA ASP A 445 2.70 -17.44 -15.04
C ASP A 445 2.20 -16.88 -13.72
N LEU A 446 0.93 -16.44 -13.69
CA LEU A 446 0.29 -15.93 -12.48
C LEU A 446 -0.04 -17.08 -11.51
N VAL A 447 0.72 -17.13 -10.42
CA VAL A 447 0.56 -18.12 -9.34
C VAL A 447 -0.69 -17.84 -8.50
N PHE A 448 -0.92 -16.58 -8.15
CA PHE A 448 -2.08 -16.13 -7.38
C PHE A 448 -3.26 -15.80 -8.29
N ASN A 449 -4.44 -16.28 -7.89
CA ASN A 449 -5.72 -15.99 -8.52
C ASN A 449 -6.38 -14.74 -7.93
N ALA A 450 -6.09 -14.42 -6.67
CA ALA A 450 -6.64 -13.25 -6.01
C ALA A 450 -5.67 -12.63 -4.99
N PHE A 451 -5.80 -11.32 -4.77
CA PHE A 451 -5.16 -10.61 -3.67
C PHE A 451 -6.21 -10.00 -2.76
N LEU A 452 -6.09 -10.27 -1.46
CA LEU A 452 -6.96 -9.72 -0.42
C LEU A 452 -6.22 -8.60 0.32
N ILE A 453 -6.62 -7.35 0.07
CA ILE A 453 -5.93 -6.15 0.56
C ILE A 453 -6.40 -5.82 1.97
N ASP A 454 -5.48 -5.84 2.94
CA ASP A 454 -5.74 -5.56 4.36
C ASP A 454 -5.73 -4.04 4.66
N GLY A 455 -6.85 -3.53 5.18
CA GLY A 455 -7.03 -2.17 5.70
C GLY A 455 -6.27 -1.84 6.99
N GLY A 456 -5.26 -2.62 7.36
CA GLY A 456 -4.39 -2.37 8.52
C GLY A 456 -4.91 -2.99 9.82
N PHE A 457 -5.48 -4.19 9.76
CA PHE A 457 -5.67 -5.04 10.93
C PHE A 457 -4.32 -5.54 11.47
N VAL A 458 -3.40 -5.93 10.56
CA VAL A 458 -2.00 -6.23 10.83
C VAL A 458 -1.14 -5.11 10.24
N SER A 459 -0.26 -4.48 11.02
CA SER A 459 0.63 -3.43 10.51
C SER A 459 1.82 -3.14 11.41
N ASN A 460 2.93 -2.70 10.81
CA ASN A 460 4.12 -2.17 11.50
C ASN A 460 4.06 -0.64 11.64
N GLN A 461 2.97 -0.01 11.20
CA GLN A 461 2.69 1.43 11.21
C GLN A 461 1.21 1.67 11.56
N ASP A 462 0.87 2.80 12.17
CA ASP A 462 -0.38 2.89 12.93
C ASP A 462 -1.69 2.78 12.12
N THR A 463 -1.73 3.13 10.82
CA THR A 463 -2.88 2.85 9.94
C THR A 463 -2.48 2.68 8.46
N ARG A 464 -3.33 2.01 7.68
CA ARG A 464 -3.31 2.02 6.20
C ARG A 464 -4.72 2.27 5.69
N SER A 465 -4.90 3.23 4.78
CA SER A 465 -6.23 3.54 4.24
C SER A 465 -6.54 2.72 3.00
N ILE A 466 -7.59 1.90 3.05
CA ILE A 466 -8.03 1.14 1.88
C ILE A 466 -8.50 2.04 0.73
N LEU A 467 -9.01 3.24 1.05
CA LEU A 467 -9.36 4.29 0.08
C LEU A 467 -8.17 4.72 -0.79
N SER A 468 -6.95 4.57 -0.28
CA SER A 468 -5.71 4.84 -1.01
C SER A 468 -5.10 3.57 -1.62
N LEU A 469 -5.11 2.45 -0.88
CA LEU A 469 -4.51 1.19 -1.33
C LEU A 469 -5.26 0.55 -2.50
N MET A 470 -6.58 0.45 -2.43
CA MET A 470 -7.37 -0.27 -3.45
C MET A 470 -7.20 0.37 -4.85
N PRO A 471 -7.39 1.70 -5.05
CA PRO A 471 -7.20 2.30 -6.37
C PRO A 471 -5.76 2.21 -6.87
N ALA A 472 -4.76 2.30 -5.97
CA ALA A 472 -3.35 2.16 -6.33
C ALA A 472 -3.02 0.75 -6.83
N ILE A 473 -3.41 -0.29 -6.07
CA ILE A 473 -3.19 -1.70 -6.43
C ILE A 473 -3.98 -2.07 -7.69
N LYS A 474 -5.22 -1.58 -7.84
CA LYS A 474 -6.02 -1.79 -9.05
C LYS A 474 -5.42 -1.14 -10.30
N SER A 475 -4.85 0.06 -10.18
CA SER A 475 -4.13 0.72 -11.27
C SER A 475 -2.86 -0.05 -11.67
N LEU A 476 -2.14 -0.57 -10.67
CA LEU A 476 -0.91 -1.35 -10.81
C LEU A 476 -1.12 -2.68 -11.55
N LEU A 477 -2.20 -3.39 -11.19
CA LEU A 477 -2.50 -4.73 -11.69
C LEU A 477 -3.49 -4.76 -12.85
N LYS A 478 -3.83 -3.62 -13.46
CA LYS A 478 -4.86 -3.47 -14.51
C LYS A 478 -4.73 -4.46 -15.69
N LYS A 479 -3.51 -4.93 -16.01
CA LYS A 479 -3.23 -5.89 -17.10
C LYS A 479 -3.00 -7.34 -16.62
N LYS A 480 -3.10 -7.61 -15.32
CA LYS A 480 -2.93 -8.94 -14.72
C LYS A 480 -4.31 -9.53 -14.42
N ASP A 481 -4.52 -10.81 -14.73
CA ASP A 481 -5.80 -11.50 -14.46
C ASP A 481 -5.81 -12.01 -13.00
N ILE A 482 -5.89 -11.07 -12.06
CA ILE A 482 -5.91 -11.30 -10.61
C ILE A 482 -7.12 -10.57 -10.02
N PHE A 483 -7.96 -11.28 -9.27
CA PHE A 483 -9.08 -10.66 -8.56
C PHE A 483 -8.62 -9.87 -7.34
N LEU A 484 -9.15 -8.66 -7.14
CA LEU A 484 -8.76 -7.80 -6.04
C LEU A 484 -9.88 -7.67 -5.01
N GLY A 485 -9.64 -8.21 -3.82
CA GLY A 485 -10.56 -8.14 -2.69
C GLY A 485 -10.10 -7.18 -1.60
N ILE A 486 -11.03 -6.81 -0.72
CA ILE A 486 -10.76 -5.95 0.46
C ILE A 486 -11.12 -6.70 1.74
N ILE A 487 -10.28 -6.57 2.78
CA ILE A 487 -10.58 -6.95 4.17
C ILE A 487 -10.19 -5.83 5.13
N GLY A 488 -10.93 -5.71 6.25
CA GLY A 488 -10.69 -4.73 7.30
C GLY A 488 -11.53 -3.47 7.13
N ASP A 489 -12.07 -2.98 8.26
CA ASP A 489 -12.97 -1.81 8.33
C ASP A 489 -14.27 -1.95 7.49
N LEU A 490 -14.62 -3.19 7.12
CA LEU A 490 -15.84 -3.58 6.41
C LEU A 490 -16.94 -4.06 7.38
N GLY A 491 -17.47 -3.15 8.20
CA GLY A 491 -18.47 -3.47 9.24
C GLY A 491 -19.90 -2.97 8.98
N THR A 492 -20.17 -2.28 7.87
CA THR A 492 -21.52 -1.75 7.58
C THR A 492 -21.88 -1.85 6.09
N PRO A 493 -23.18 -1.81 5.72
CA PRO A 493 -23.62 -1.71 4.32
C PRO A 493 -22.88 -0.66 3.48
N GLU A 494 -22.62 0.51 4.06
CA GLU A 494 -21.95 1.64 3.41
C GLU A 494 -20.47 1.30 3.12
N SER A 495 -19.78 0.67 4.07
CA SER A 495 -18.39 0.23 3.88
C SER A 495 -18.26 -0.82 2.76
N ILE A 496 -19.22 -1.73 2.63
CA ILE A 496 -19.28 -2.74 1.56
C ILE A 496 -19.62 -2.09 0.22
N ALA A 497 -20.56 -1.14 0.18
CA ALA A 497 -20.85 -0.36 -1.02
C ALA A 497 -19.65 0.48 -1.47
N ALA A 498 -18.89 1.08 -0.54
CA ALA A 498 -17.66 1.79 -0.83
C ALA A 498 -16.56 0.87 -1.38
N ALA A 499 -16.40 -0.33 -0.81
CA ALA A 499 -15.47 -1.35 -1.31
C ALA A 499 -15.74 -1.73 -2.78
N PHE A 500 -17.00 -2.02 -3.11
CA PHE A 500 -17.40 -2.29 -4.51
C PHE A 500 -17.33 -1.04 -5.40
N SER A 501 -17.54 0.17 -4.86
CA SER A 501 -17.41 1.44 -5.61
C SER A 501 -15.96 1.74 -6.00
N MET A 502 -14.98 1.38 -5.15
CA MET A 502 -13.55 1.37 -5.52
C MET A 502 -13.21 0.25 -6.51
N GLY A 503 -14.18 -0.62 -6.82
CA GLY A 503 -14.07 -1.68 -7.80
C GLY A 503 -13.34 -2.91 -7.27
N ALA A 504 -13.55 -3.29 -6.01
CA ALA A 504 -13.19 -4.61 -5.52
C ALA A 504 -13.98 -5.70 -6.27
N ASP A 505 -13.31 -6.77 -6.67
CA ASP A 505 -13.94 -7.96 -7.25
C ASP A 505 -14.73 -8.74 -6.21
N PHE A 506 -14.29 -8.72 -4.94
CA PHE A 506 -14.93 -9.35 -3.81
C PHE A 506 -14.62 -8.63 -2.49
N VAL A 507 -15.33 -8.98 -1.42
CA VAL A 507 -15.08 -8.47 -0.06
C VAL A 507 -14.86 -9.61 0.91
N SER A 508 -14.15 -9.33 1.99
CA SER A 508 -14.00 -10.23 3.13
C SER A 508 -14.21 -9.53 4.46
N THR A 509 -14.79 -10.24 5.40
CA THR A 509 -15.02 -9.76 6.77
C THR A 509 -14.43 -10.72 7.79
N SER A 510 -13.99 -10.18 8.93
CA SER A 510 -13.34 -10.92 10.01
C SER A 510 -14.00 -10.61 11.37
N SER A 511 -13.72 -9.45 11.97
CA SER A 511 -14.02 -9.17 13.38
C SER A 511 -15.53 -9.19 13.68
N ILE A 512 -16.35 -8.78 12.72
CA ILE A 512 -17.82 -8.80 12.88
C ILE A 512 -18.37 -10.22 13.01
N ASN A 513 -17.74 -11.20 12.35
CA ASN A 513 -18.20 -12.59 12.36
C ASN A 513 -17.98 -13.24 13.73
N LEU A 514 -17.07 -12.70 14.56
CA LEU A 514 -16.88 -13.14 15.95
C LEU A 514 -18.16 -13.05 16.79
N LEU A 515 -19.10 -12.16 16.41
CA LEU A 515 -20.41 -12.03 17.05
C LEU A 515 -21.37 -13.20 16.77
N SER A 516 -21.13 -14.00 15.72
CA SER A 516 -22.07 -15.04 15.31
C SER A 516 -22.03 -16.26 16.24
N ASN A 517 -23.09 -17.07 16.22
CA ASN A 517 -23.12 -18.34 16.97
C ASN A 517 -22.29 -19.46 16.33
N ASP A 518 -21.92 -19.33 15.05
CA ASP A 518 -21.03 -20.30 14.38
C ASP A 518 -19.59 -20.23 14.93
N ILE A 519 -19.24 -19.16 15.68
CA ILE A 519 -17.95 -18.97 16.31
C ILE A 519 -17.95 -19.50 17.75
N SER A 520 -17.19 -20.56 17.99
CA SER A 520 -16.97 -21.16 19.31
C SER A 520 -16.09 -20.24 20.18
N ALA A 521 -16.69 -19.57 21.16
CA ALA A 521 -16.00 -18.76 22.17
C ALA A 521 -16.84 -18.62 23.44
N SER A 522 -16.19 -18.35 24.58
CA SER A 522 -16.84 -18.18 25.88
C SER A 522 -17.90 -17.07 25.89
N THR A 523 -18.88 -17.19 26.80
CA THR A 523 -19.89 -16.14 27.03
C THR A 523 -19.25 -14.79 27.35
N THR A 524 -18.20 -14.78 28.19
CA THR A 524 -17.45 -13.57 28.55
C THR A 524 -16.77 -12.92 27.33
N PHE A 525 -16.25 -13.71 26.38
CA PHE A 525 -15.73 -13.22 25.10
C PHE A 525 -16.84 -12.56 24.28
N LYS A 526 -17.96 -13.27 24.08
CA LYS A 526 -19.13 -12.78 23.32
C LYS A 526 -19.71 -11.49 23.90
N GLU A 527 -19.83 -11.40 25.22
CA GLU A 527 -20.33 -10.20 25.90
C GLU A 527 -19.40 -9.00 25.76
N SER A 528 -18.08 -9.24 25.74
CA SER A 528 -17.09 -8.18 25.51
C SER A 528 -17.21 -7.63 24.09
N ILE A 529 -17.22 -8.49 23.07
CA ILE A 529 -17.31 -8.04 21.66
C ILE A 529 -18.64 -7.36 21.32
N LYS A 530 -19.75 -7.73 21.97
CA LYS A 530 -21.06 -7.10 21.78
C LYS A 530 -21.10 -5.60 22.17
N LYS A 531 -20.14 -5.13 22.98
CA LYS A 531 -20.12 -3.78 23.59
C LYS A 531 -19.04 -2.84 23.01
N VAL A 532 -18.24 -3.31 22.05
CA VAL A 532 -17.07 -2.59 21.52
C VAL A 532 -17.47 -1.34 20.73
N ARG A 533 -16.83 -0.22 21.04
CA ARG A 533 -16.91 1.07 20.31
C ARG A 533 -15.53 1.40 19.72
N PHE A 534 -15.46 2.44 18.88
CA PHE A 534 -14.22 2.80 18.15
C PHE A 534 -13.01 3.09 19.06
N GLN A 535 -13.24 3.71 20.23
CA GLN A 535 -12.18 4.00 21.21
C GLN A 535 -11.68 2.76 21.98
N ASP A 536 -12.44 1.66 21.94
CA ASP A 536 -12.17 0.46 22.73
C ASP A 536 -11.19 -0.51 22.02
N VAL A 537 -10.63 -0.11 20.86
CA VAL A 537 -9.69 -0.89 20.04
C VAL A 537 -8.33 -0.20 20.01
N SER A 538 -7.24 -0.97 20.07
CA SER A 538 -5.87 -0.43 19.97
C SER A 538 -4.91 -1.41 19.33
N LEU A 539 -3.77 -0.90 18.87
CA LEU A 539 -2.66 -1.71 18.37
C LEU A 539 -1.83 -2.26 19.54
N VAL A 540 -1.65 -3.58 19.52
CA VAL A 540 -0.83 -4.37 20.46
C VAL A 540 0.26 -5.10 19.70
N ALA A 541 1.32 -5.54 20.38
CA ALA A 541 2.35 -6.38 19.77
C ALA A 541 1.75 -7.69 19.22
N SER A 542 2.16 -8.06 18.00
CA SER A 542 1.84 -9.35 17.39
C SER A 542 2.71 -10.45 17.99
N SER A 543 2.14 -11.64 18.18
CA SER A 543 2.88 -12.87 18.45
C SER A 543 3.66 -13.37 17.22
N PHE A 544 3.15 -13.13 16.02
CA PHE A 544 3.80 -13.44 14.75
C PHE A 544 4.68 -12.27 14.30
N ASN A 545 5.92 -12.53 13.88
CA ASN A 545 6.90 -11.51 13.49
C ASN A 545 7.11 -10.43 14.57
N PHE A 546 7.03 -10.84 15.84
CA PHE A 546 7.14 -10.00 17.04
C PHE A 546 8.39 -9.14 17.02
N GLU A 547 9.53 -9.75 16.68
CA GLU A 547 10.87 -9.18 16.67
C GLU A 547 11.00 -8.04 15.64
N SER A 548 10.16 -8.05 14.60
CA SER A 548 10.06 -7.02 13.56
C SER A 548 9.12 -5.86 13.92
N GLY A 549 8.59 -5.82 15.15
CA GLY A 549 7.69 -4.76 15.62
C GLY A 549 6.30 -4.78 14.99
N VAL A 550 5.86 -5.93 14.46
CA VAL A 550 4.52 -6.09 13.90
C VAL A 550 3.47 -5.91 15.00
N LYS A 551 2.41 -5.16 14.71
CA LYS A 551 1.26 -4.97 15.61
C LYS A 551 -0.02 -5.51 14.98
N ILE A 552 -0.96 -5.90 15.84
CA ILE A 552 -2.33 -6.28 15.48
C ILE A 552 -3.34 -5.45 16.27
N ARG A 553 -4.57 -5.33 15.77
CA ARG A 553 -5.67 -4.70 16.52
C ARG A 553 -6.26 -5.66 17.57
N SER A 554 -6.45 -5.16 18.79
CA SER A 554 -7.06 -5.86 19.92
C SER A 554 -7.99 -4.93 20.70
N LEU A 555 -8.97 -5.51 21.37
CA LEU A 555 -9.74 -4.87 22.44
C LEU A 555 -8.79 -4.33 23.52
N ASN A 556 -9.04 -3.09 23.97
CA ASN A 556 -8.36 -2.45 25.10
C ASN A 556 -9.28 -2.26 26.32
N PHE A 557 -10.59 -2.43 26.17
CA PHE A 557 -11.59 -2.15 27.19
C PHE A 557 -11.85 -3.38 28.08
N GLY A 558 -11.93 -3.16 29.40
CA GLY A 558 -12.18 -4.23 30.37
C GLY A 558 -11.00 -5.19 30.60
N THR A 559 -9.83 -4.91 30.01
CA THR A 559 -8.62 -5.75 30.07
C THR A 559 -7.39 -4.89 30.34
N ARG A 560 -6.42 -5.41 31.09
CA ARG A 560 -5.07 -4.82 31.23
C ARG A 560 -4.11 -5.29 30.14
N PHE A 561 -4.54 -6.19 29.24
CA PHE A 561 -3.70 -6.79 28.19
C PHE A 561 -2.93 -5.76 27.37
N LEU A 562 -3.53 -4.62 27.00
CA LEU A 562 -2.84 -3.54 26.28
C LEU A 562 -1.63 -3.00 27.08
N VAL A 563 -1.80 -2.77 28.39
CA VAL A 563 -0.74 -2.23 29.27
C VAL A 563 0.36 -3.27 29.48
N VAL A 564 0.00 -4.53 29.72
CA VAL A 564 0.96 -5.61 29.93
C VAL A 564 1.73 -5.90 28.66
N SER A 565 1.06 -6.14 27.52
CA SER A 565 1.71 -6.40 26.23
C SER A 565 2.63 -5.24 25.79
N SER A 566 2.23 -3.99 25.99
CA SER A 566 3.08 -2.83 25.70
C SER A 566 4.31 -2.76 26.59
N LYS A 567 4.18 -3.02 27.91
CA LYS A 567 5.31 -3.05 28.84
C LYS A 567 6.30 -4.19 28.51
N LEU A 568 5.76 -5.40 28.30
CA LEU A 568 6.55 -6.59 27.98
C LEU A 568 7.30 -6.45 26.66
N SER A 569 6.63 -5.96 25.60
CA SER A 569 7.28 -5.69 24.32
C SER A 569 8.30 -4.55 24.40
N GLY A 570 8.02 -3.51 25.19
CA GLY A 570 8.95 -2.42 25.51
C GLY A 570 10.30 -2.94 26.00
N TRP A 571 10.31 -3.84 26.98
CA TRP A 571 11.53 -4.48 27.49
C TRP A 571 12.39 -5.12 26.38
N PHE A 572 11.76 -5.85 25.46
CA PHE A 572 12.48 -6.49 24.35
C PHE A 572 13.07 -5.47 23.37
N PHE A 573 12.35 -4.38 23.06
CA PHE A 573 12.85 -3.34 22.14
C PHE A 573 13.90 -2.42 22.79
N GLU A 574 13.83 -2.21 24.11
CA GLU A 574 14.89 -1.62 24.95
C GLU A 574 16.17 -2.50 25.03
N LYS A 575 16.18 -3.65 24.35
CA LYS A 575 17.28 -4.62 24.28
C LYS A 575 17.55 -5.37 25.60
N LYS A 576 16.58 -5.45 26.50
CA LYS A 576 16.67 -6.33 27.68
C LYS A 576 16.65 -7.80 27.27
N CYS A 577 17.19 -8.64 28.14
CA CYS A 577 17.03 -10.08 28.17
C CYS A 577 16.55 -10.54 29.56
N VAL A 578 16.21 -11.83 29.70
CA VAL A 578 15.75 -12.44 30.97
C VAL A 578 16.71 -12.13 32.14
N ASP A 579 18.02 -12.25 31.90
CA ASP A 579 19.04 -12.06 32.94
C ASP A 579 19.09 -10.62 33.45
N THR A 580 18.86 -9.64 32.56
CA THR A 580 18.91 -8.19 32.86
C THR A 580 17.63 -7.59 33.46
N LEU A 581 16.56 -8.37 33.61
CA LEU A 581 15.34 -7.88 34.26
C LEU A 581 15.62 -7.56 35.74
N SER A 582 15.20 -6.38 36.20
CA SER A 582 15.32 -5.98 37.62
C SER A 582 14.40 -6.82 38.52
N GLU A 583 14.61 -6.78 39.83
CA GLU A 583 13.78 -7.51 40.79
C GLU A 583 12.29 -7.16 40.67
N ASP A 584 11.95 -5.88 40.49
CA ASP A 584 10.57 -5.41 40.25
C ASP A 584 9.98 -5.95 38.92
N GLU A 585 10.81 -6.07 37.89
CA GLU A 585 10.39 -6.57 36.58
C GLU A 585 10.16 -8.09 36.60
N ARG A 586 11.05 -8.82 37.28
CA ARG A 586 10.89 -10.25 37.57
C ARG A 586 9.64 -10.50 38.41
N PHE A 587 9.48 -9.77 39.52
CA PHE A 587 8.29 -9.87 40.39
C PHE A 587 6.98 -9.57 39.62
N PHE A 588 6.99 -8.57 38.74
CA PHE A 588 5.84 -8.27 37.89
C PHE A 588 5.50 -9.45 36.95
N LEU A 589 6.49 -10.00 36.26
CA LEU A 589 6.30 -11.11 35.33
C LEU A 589 5.80 -12.37 36.05
N GLU A 590 6.46 -12.75 37.15
CA GLU A 590 6.15 -13.95 37.92
C GLU A 590 4.85 -13.85 38.70
N LYS A 591 4.64 -12.77 39.46
CA LYS A 591 3.53 -12.67 40.43
C LYS A 591 2.34 -11.88 39.92
N LYS A 592 2.51 -10.99 38.95
CA LYS A 592 1.40 -10.18 38.41
C LYS A 592 0.87 -10.69 37.08
N VAL A 593 1.71 -11.28 36.21
CA VAL A 593 1.29 -11.78 34.88
C VAL A 593 0.99 -13.28 34.93
N PHE A 594 1.99 -14.13 35.18
CA PHE A 594 1.83 -15.58 35.02
C PHE A 594 1.31 -16.29 36.27
N GLY A 595 1.89 -16.02 37.45
CA GLY A 595 1.62 -16.72 38.72
C GLY A 595 2.68 -17.76 39.11
N ILE A 596 3.70 -17.97 38.27
CA ILE A 596 4.76 -18.99 38.35
C ILE A 596 6.14 -18.34 38.17
N SER A 597 7.22 -19.07 38.45
CA SER A 597 8.61 -18.56 38.29
C SER A 597 9.01 -18.42 36.81
N ILE A 598 9.98 -17.54 36.52
CA ILE A 598 10.52 -17.35 35.16
C ILE A 598 11.01 -18.65 34.55
N ASP A 599 11.69 -19.51 35.32
CA ASP A 599 12.17 -20.80 34.84
C ASP A 599 11.02 -21.71 34.37
N GLN A 600 9.91 -21.74 35.12
CA GLN A 600 8.72 -22.49 34.72
C GLN A 600 8.04 -21.85 33.50
N ILE A 601 7.95 -20.53 33.41
CA ILE A 601 7.39 -19.84 32.23
C ILE A 601 8.21 -20.18 30.98
N ILE A 602 9.53 -20.31 31.08
CA ILE A 602 10.40 -20.71 29.97
C ILE A 602 10.15 -22.17 29.56
N VAL A 603 9.93 -23.08 30.51
CA VAL A 603 9.55 -24.47 30.22
C VAL A 603 8.19 -24.51 29.52
N ASP A 604 7.16 -23.94 30.14
CA ASP A 604 5.79 -23.89 29.61
C ASP A 604 5.74 -23.25 28.20
N ALA A 605 6.53 -22.20 27.96
CA ALA A 605 6.60 -21.54 26.66
C ALA A 605 7.32 -22.39 25.60
N LYS A 606 8.37 -23.13 25.97
CA LYS A 606 9.04 -24.08 25.07
C LYS A 606 8.11 -25.24 24.71
N ASP A 607 7.42 -25.81 25.68
CA ASP A 607 6.46 -26.91 25.46
C ASP A 607 5.21 -26.44 24.68
N PHE A 608 4.81 -25.17 24.82
CA PHE A 608 3.74 -24.61 24.00
C PHE A 608 4.14 -24.42 22.54
N PHE A 609 5.37 -23.99 22.27
CA PHE A 609 5.85 -23.71 20.92
C PHE A 609 6.58 -24.88 20.23
N SER A 610 6.96 -25.95 20.94
CA SER A 610 7.69 -27.11 20.40
C SER A 610 7.02 -27.71 19.15
N ASP A 611 5.71 -27.93 19.21
CA ASP A 611 4.90 -28.54 18.14
C ASP A 611 4.20 -27.53 17.23
N ARG A 612 4.30 -26.22 17.56
CA ARG A 612 3.64 -25.11 16.84
C ARG A 612 4.60 -24.28 15.99
N THR A 613 5.81 -24.05 16.49
CA THR A 613 6.89 -23.29 15.84
C THR A 613 8.26 -23.79 16.37
N PRO A 614 8.67 -25.03 16.04
CA PRO A 614 9.95 -25.61 16.47
C PRO A 614 11.16 -24.68 16.26
N SER A 615 11.23 -24.00 15.12
CA SER A 615 12.28 -23.03 14.76
C SER A 615 12.47 -21.91 15.80
N LEU A 616 11.37 -21.38 16.36
CA LEU A 616 11.40 -20.38 17.43
C LEU A 616 11.99 -20.94 18.72
N VAL A 617 11.62 -22.17 19.08
CA VAL A 617 12.15 -22.85 20.27
C VAL A 617 13.66 -23.06 20.12
N GLN A 618 14.11 -23.55 18.96
CA GLN A 618 15.54 -23.73 18.66
C GLN A 618 16.31 -22.41 18.74
N ALA A 619 15.79 -21.33 18.13
CA ALA A 619 16.42 -20.01 18.16
C ALA A 619 16.54 -19.41 19.58
N SER A 620 15.66 -19.80 20.52
CA SER A 620 15.75 -19.37 21.92
C SER A 620 16.88 -20.05 22.72
N ILE A 621 17.38 -21.21 22.28
CA ILE A 621 18.36 -21.99 23.04
C ILE A 621 19.70 -21.23 23.10
N GLY A 622 20.17 -20.95 24.31
CA GLY A 622 21.41 -20.21 24.54
C GLY A 622 21.33 -18.71 24.24
N ASN A 623 20.16 -18.16 23.91
CA ASN A 623 19.99 -16.73 23.61
C ASN A 623 18.99 -16.09 24.61
N PRO A 624 19.48 -15.48 25.71
CA PRO A 624 18.61 -14.89 26.74
C PRO A 624 17.63 -13.82 26.25
N ARG A 625 17.91 -13.17 25.12
CA ARG A 625 17.01 -12.19 24.50
C ARG A 625 15.89 -12.85 23.72
N LEU A 626 16.17 -13.93 23.01
CA LEU A 626 15.13 -14.72 22.33
C LEU A 626 14.33 -15.58 23.33
N SER A 627 14.91 -15.99 24.46
CA SER A 627 14.14 -16.52 25.60
C SER A 627 13.12 -15.50 26.11
N LEU A 628 13.48 -14.21 26.21
CA LEU A 628 12.52 -13.16 26.58
C LEU A 628 11.43 -13.00 25.49
N ALA A 629 11.79 -13.02 24.20
CA ALA A 629 10.80 -13.00 23.12
C ALA A 629 9.83 -14.18 23.19
N LEU A 630 10.32 -15.39 23.48
CA LEU A 630 9.51 -16.60 23.64
C LEU A 630 8.47 -16.43 24.77
N ILE A 631 8.88 -15.93 25.94
CA ILE A 631 7.97 -15.63 27.06
C ILE A 631 6.91 -14.60 26.67
N ILE A 632 7.29 -13.55 25.93
CA ILE A 632 6.35 -12.50 25.51
C ILE A 632 5.35 -13.06 24.50
N ARG A 633 5.81 -13.79 23.48
CA ARG A 633 4.96 -14.46 22.49
C ARG A 633 4.00 -15.47 23.16
N TYR A 634 4.47 -16.18 24.19
CA TYR A 634 3.64 -17.08 24.99
C TYR A 634 2.51 -16.34 25.72
N TYR A 635 2.80 -15.18 26.36
CA TYR A 635 1.73 -14.34 26.94
C TYR A 635 0.73 -13.86 25.88
N LEU A 636 1.20 -13.43 24.70
CA LEU A 636 0.35 -12.89 23.63
C LEU A 636 -0.61 -13.95 23.02
N GLU A 637 -0.21 -15.23 22.99
CA GLU A 637 -1.10 -16.33 22.58
C GLU A 637 -1.97 -16.84 23.72
N LYS A 638 -1.42 -17.07 24.92
CA LYS A 638 -2.23 -17.52 26.07
C LYS A 638 -3.32 -16.53 26.45
N SER A 639 -3.06 -15.22 26.34
CA SER A 639 -4.09 -14.17 26.54
C SER A 639 -5.28 -14.28 25.58
N TYR A 640 -5.07 -14.79 24.36
CA TYR A 640 -6.17 -15.07 23.42
C TYR A 640 -6.91 -16.36 23.78
N LEU A 641 -6.17 -17.44 24.07
CA LEU A 641 -6.76 -18.74 24.44
C LEU A 641 -7.59 -18.66 25.72
N TRP A 642 -7.09 -17.97 26.77
CA TRP A 642 -7.85 -17.72 28.01
C TRP A 642 -9.17 -17.00 27.75
N ALA A 643 -9.19 -16.04 26.81
CA ALA A 643 -10.42 -15.34 26.43
C ALA A 643 -11.40 -16.26 25.69
N LEU A 644 -10.87 -17.09 24.78
CA LEU A 644 -11.65 -18.05 23.99
C LEU A 644 -12.30 -19.11 24.89
N GLU A 645 -11.52 -19.70 25.80
CA GLU A 645 -11.93 -20.71 26.80
C GLU A 645 -12.84 -20.12 27.88
N GLY A 646 -12.65 -18.84 28.24
CA GLY A 646 -13.39 -18.18 29.31
C GLY A 646 -12.77 -18.39 30.70
N ASP A 647 -11.43 -18.43 30.80
CA ASP A 647 -10.72 -18.53 32.07
C ASP A 647 -10.91 -17.27 32.91
N GLU A 648 -11.90 -17.30 33.80
CA GLU A 648 -12.23 -16.20 34.71
C GLU A 648 -11.07 -15.83 35.65
N THR A 649 -10.09 -16.72 35.90
CA THR A 649 -8.88 -16.39 36.68
C THR A 649 -7.92 -15.46 35.92
N LYS A 650 -8.02 -15.47 34.58
CA LYS A 650 -7.22 -14.67 33.64
C LYS A 650 -8.03 -13.60 32.90
N LYS A 651 -9.29 -13.36 33.29
CA LYS A 651 -10.22 -12.39 32.68
C LYS A 651 -9.60 -11.03 32.37
N ILE A 652 -8.79 -10.50 33.28
CA ILE A 652 -8.14 -9.19 33.13
C ILE A 652 -7.01 -9.18 32.09
N ASP A 653 -6.49 -10.33 31.66
CA ASP A 653 -5.47 -10.46 30.61
C ASP A 653 -6.05 -10.87 29.26
N PHE A 654 -7.38 -10.96 29.12
CA PHE A 654 -8.01 -11.36 27.87
C PHE A 654 -7.57 -10.47 26.69
N SER A 655 -7.06 -11.12 25.65
CA SER A 655 -6.79 -10.54 24.34
C SER A 655 -7.92 -10.94 23.40
N ILE A 656 -8.60 -9.95 22.81
CA ILE A 656 -9.65 -10.19 21.82
C ILE A 656 -9.25 -9.44 20.56
N ARG A 657 -8.78 -10.18 19.55
CA ARG A 657 -8.25 -9.67 18.29
C ARG A 657 -9.42 -9.18 17.42
N CYS A 658 -9.69 -7.87 17.41
CA CYS A 658 -10.81 -7.26 16.69
C CYS A 658 -10.46 -5.86 16.15
N GLY A 659 -11.12 -5.45 15.06
CA GLY A 659 -10.94 -4.17 14.39
C GLY A 659 -12.09 -3.18 14.60
N LEU A 660 -12.02 -2.05 13.89
CA LEU A 660 -13.05 -1.00 13.92
C LEU A 660 -14.30 -1.40 13.12
N ASP A 661 -14.18 -2.40 12.26
CA ASP A 661 -15.31 -3.10 11.63
C ASP A 661 -16.31 -3.60 12.68
N LEU A 662 -15.84 -4.24 13.77
CA LEU A 662 -16.70 -4.67 14.87
C LEU A 662 -17.41 -3.49 15.57
N ALA A 663 -16.69 -2.39 15.81
CA ALA A 663 -17.27 -1.19 16.41
C ALA A 663 -18.35 -0.56 15.52
N SER A 664 -18.09 -0.46 14.22
CA SER A 664 -19.06 0.10 13.26
C SER A 664 -20.29 -0.81 13.07
N PHE A 665 -20.10 -2.14 13.08
CA PHE A 665 -21.17 -3.12 13.04
C PHE A 665 -22.04 -3.06 14.30
N ASN A 666 -21.44 -2.91 15.49
CA ASN A 666 -22.16 -2.71 16.73
C ASN A 666 -23.00 -1.42 16.73
N GLN A 667 -22.50 -0.34 16.13
CA GLN A 667 -23.29 0.89 15.97
C GLN A 667 -24.44 0.68 14.98
N TRP A 668 -24.19 0.07 13.83
CA TRP A 668 -25.21 -0.16 12.79
C TRP A 668 -26.33 -1.11 13.24
N ARG A 669 -26.02 -2.16 14.01
CA ARG A 669 -27.03 -3.10 14.50
C ARG A 669 -27.83 -2.61 15.71
N LYS A 670 -27.45 -1.49 16.34
CA LYS A 670 -28.05 -1.01 17.59
C LYS A 670 -29.54 -0.67 17.42
N GLY A 671 -30.37 -1.10 18.35
CA GLY A 671 -31.83 -0.96 18.32
C GLY A 671 -32.56 -1.95 17.41
N THR A 672 -31.83 -2.72 16.59
CA THR A 672 -32.39 -3.61 15.56
C THR A 672 -32.56 -5.04 16.09
N ILE A 673 -33.12 -5.93 15.25
CA ILE A 673 -33.16 -7.36 15.55
C ILE A 673 -31.76 -7.96 15.71
N PHE A 674 -30.74 -7.48 14.98
CA PHE A 674 -29.35 -7.96 15.10
C PHE A 674 -28.65 -7.58 16.42
N GLU A 675 -29.17 -6.63 17.22
CA GLU A 675 -28.67 -6.41 18.58
C GLU A 675 -29.18 -7.49 19.54
N LYS A 676 -30.44 -7.93 19.34
CA LYS A 676 -31.21 -8.80 20.23
C LYS A 676 -31.15 -10.28 19.86
N ASP A 677 -30.89 -10.59 18.60
CA ASP A 677 -30.86 -11.96 18.08
C ASP A 677 -29.67 -12.73 18.68
N GLU A 678 -30.01 -13.69 19.54
CA GLU A 678 -29.03 -14.58 20.14
C GLU A 678 -28.55 -15.65 19.17
N ASN A 679 -29.16 -15.81 18.00
CA ASN A 679 -28.84 -16.83 16.97
C ASN A 679 -28.30 -16.25 15.66
N LEU A 680 -27.73 -15.04 15.70
CA LEU A 680 -27.11 -14.39 14.55
C LEU A 680 -26.01 -15.29 13.93
N SER A 681 -26.15 -15.67 12.67
CA SER A 681 -25.16 -16.50 11.94
C SER A 681 -24.28 -15.67 11.00
N VAL A 682 -23.09 -16.19 10.65
CA VAL A 682 -22.18 -15.57 9.66
C VAL A 682 -22.87 -15.33 8.31
N VAL A 683 -23.83 -16.19 7.93
CA VAL A 683 -24.63 -16.05 6.71
C VAL A 683 -25.59 -14.87 6.82
N GLN A 684 -26.30 -14.71 7.95
CA GLN A 684 -27.19 -13.56 8.16
C GLN A 684 -26.43 -12.24 8.12
N ILE A 685 -25.24 -12.19 8.74
CA ILE A 685 -24.32 -11.04 8.69
C ILE A 685 -23.96 -10.71 7.23
N ALA A 686 -23.43 -11.70 6.49
CA ALA A 686 -22.98 -11.51 5.11
C ALA A 686 -24.11 -11.05 4.18
N LEU A 687 -25.27 -11.71 4.23
CA LEU A 687 -26.38 -11.39 3.35
C LEU A 687 -27.01 -10.02 3.65
N ASN A 688 -27.14 -9.63 4.92
CA ASN A 688 -27.66 -8.30 5.27
C ASN A 688 -26.68 -7.18 4.87
N LEU A 689 -25.36 -7.40 5.01
CA LEU A 689 -24.37 -6.45 4.54
C LEU A 689 -24.42 -6.26 3.02
N LEU A 690 -24.56 -7.35 2.24
CA LEU A 690 -24.69 -7.28 0.79
C LEU A 690 -26.02 -6.65 0.34
N MET A 691 -27.14 -7.00 0.98
CA MET A 691 -28.45 -6.39 0.69
C MET A 691 -28.45 -4.90 1.03
N GLY A 692 -27.88 -4.51 2.17
CA GLY A 692 -27.73 -3.12 2.55
C GLY A 692 -26.82 -2.35 1.59
N ALA A 693 -25.70 -2.93 1.15
CA ALA A 693 -24.82 -2.29 0.18
C ALA A 693 -25.54 -2.04 -1.16
N GLN A 694 -26.33 -3.02 -1.61
CA GLN A 694 -27.18 -2.91 -2.80
C GLN A 694 -28.29 -1.85 -2.62
N PHE A 695 -28.86 -1.71 -1.42
CA PHE A 695 -29.75 -0.58 -1.07
C PHE A 695 -29.01 0.77 -1.12
N GLN A 696 -27.79 0.86 -0.59
CA GLN A 696 -27.00 2.11 -0.62
C GLN A 696 -26.66 2.54 -2.04
N PHE A 697 -26.31 1.61 -2.94
CA PHE A 697 -26.15 1.93 -4.38
C PHE A 697 -27.44 2.51 -4.98
N ARG A 698 -28.61 1.95 -4.68
CA ARG A 698 -29.90 2.49 -5.14
C ARG A 698 -30.17 3.88 -4.56
N LYS A 699 -29.94 4.08 -3.26
CA LYS A 699 -30.10 5.38 -2.56
C LYS A 699 -29.26 6.46 -3.24
N GLN A 700 -27.96 6.19 -3.47
CA GLN A 700 -27.06 7.13 -4.14
C GLN A 700 -27.43 7.38 -5.61
N PHE A 701 -27.85 6.35 -6.34
CA PHE A 701 -28.29 6.51 -7.75
C PHE A 701 -29.54 7.39 -7.89
N LEU A 702 -30.48 7.33 -6.94
CA LEU A 702 -31.65 8.21 -6.90
C LEU A 702 -31.26 9.65 -6.53
N LEU A 703 -30.45 9.84 -5.48
CA LEU A 703 -29.96 11.16 -5.07
C LEU A 703 -29.18 11.85 -6.20
N ALA A 704 -28.34 11.12 -6.94
CA ALA A 704 -27.58 11.64 -8.08
C ALA A 704 -28.47 12.07 -9.28
N GLN A 705 -29.72 11.63 -9.34
CA GLN A 705 -30.72 12.06 -10.32
C GLN A 705 -31.60 13.21 -9.82
N GLY A 706 -31.35 13.74 -8.61
CA GLY A 706 -32.12 14.83 -8.02
C GLY A 706 -33.43 14.40 -7.36
N PHE A 707 -33.62 13.11 -7.07
CA PHE A 707 -34.73 12.67 -6.21
C PHE A 707 -34.43 13.00 -4.75
N GLU A 708 -35.38 13.64 -4.06
CA GLU A 708 -35.36 13.76 -2.61
C GLU A 708 -35.84 12.46 -1.97
N LEU A 709 -35.20 12.06 -0.85
CA LEU A 709 -35.55 10.88 -0.06
C LEU A 709 -35.79 11.31 1.38
N GLU A 710 -36.71 10.60 2.06
CA GLU A 710 -36.96 10.82 3.48
C GLU A 710 -35.69 10.58 4.32
N LYS A 711 -35.53 11.34 5.41
CA LYS A 711 -34.32 11.27 6.25
C LYS A 711 -34.07 9.86 6.80
N ASP A 712 -35.14 9.15 7.14
CA ASP A 712 -35.10 7.83 7.75
C ASP A 712 -35.06 6.69 6.69
N TYR A 713 -34.81 7.02 5.42
CA TYR A 713 -34.69 6.04 4.34
C TYR A 713 -33.35 5.29 4.39
N GLU A 714 -33.23 4.36 5.34
CA GLU A 714 -32.03 3.56 5.61
C GLU A 714 -32.31 2.05 5.59
N TYR A 715 -31.25 1.25 5.42
CA TYR A 715 -31.36 -0.21 5.46
C TYR A 715 -31.21 -0.73 6.90
N THR A 716 -32.33 -1.19 7.46
CA THR A 716 -32.35 -1.92 8.73
C THR A 716 -32.11 -3.41 8.50
N PRO A 717 -31.21 -4.07 9.25
CA PRO A 717 -31.02 -5.52 9.16
C PRO A 717 -32.27 -6.30 9.56
N LYS A 718 -32.44 -7.47 8.93
CA LYS A 718 -33.59 -8.36 9.06
C LYS A 718 -33.14 -9.82 8.98
N ILE A 719 -33.93 -10.73 9.53
CA ILE A 719 -33.71 -12.17 9.32
C ILE A 719 -34.11 -12.51 7.88
N ILE A 720 -33.20 -13.12 7.14
CA ILE A 720 -33.39 -13.53 5.75
C ILE A 720 -33.67 -15.04 5.74
N SER A 721 -34.78 -15.49 5.13
CA SER A 721 -34.97 -16.92 4.88
C SER A 721 -33.89 -17.42 3.91
N LEU A 722 -33.33 -18.59 4.20
CA LEU A 722 -32.24 -19.20 3.43
C LEU A 722 -32.73 -20.26 2.42
N GLU A 723 -34.06 -20.43 2.33
CA GLU A 723 -34.77 -21.29 1.35
C GLU A 723 -34.66 -20.77 -0.10
#